data_AF-A0A8T8I087-F1
#
_entry.id   AF-A0A8T8I087-F1
#
_cell.length_a   1.000
_cell.length_b   1.000
_cell.length_c   1.000
_cell.angle_alpha   90.00
_cell.angle_beta   90.00
_cell.angle_gamma   90.00
#
_symmetry.space_group_name_H-M   'P 1'
#
loop_
_entity.id
_entity.type
_entity.pdbx_description
1 polymer ?
#
loop_
_entity_poly.entity_id
_entity_poly.type
_entity_poly.pdbx_seq_one_letter_code
_entity_poly.pdbx_strand_id
1 'polypeptide(L)'
;GAGGSGLTAAYELLRIGCRPIVYEAETSASGPGGRRLGGRMFSLRMAPQDSAVVELGCMRVPESAKLLRQYTDLFGLHWRPFRDDYAADVTPWTVLDVDGVTRAVREITDLYPGDELFRQAHTRWQEALERVGLTALREAVAARDPAGIRRTWGGLVARFETWSFYRFLRDPDGVGLTWDQARLLGTAGVGTAAWDTFYELGVLEVFRLLLATEGGSTHYLHEGLSAVAEAFWTRRTSAPDGRFTSLAEVNGGAPRPRVTALEVGETADEGVVVHSEDGRAEHFSAVVFTPQLHVLETSVEVRPARPGGAAPFGPRLLRAIRRLNYWQSAKTALVTDTPFWTGTSLDGVTLTDRLPRATYTLDYGEPPEPGGRRAVLVLSFTWAKDAVKVGPSTLDERVAVLTRELARVHPEVAEELRRRVARGGACTISWELERNFRGLCRFSRPGEHNYQWDLFAHFMKDFAGAPAVPGEAPNPLFLAGDDTAWSSGWLDHALASGLNAAWGVLRYLGGDTLPDNPGPGDVWGDRLYRPVTAPTAATTSAPGPGSDRAEPGSDAEPGPGPGTGSDRATAATSVHEPAEGRDRLVTAERLWDGERMRSGRAARVLVRDGRFEAVGEDVAPPADAEVVDLPGHTLLAGLIDCHVHVLDEGLNTAPIGTQLLRALPALRDLLANGFTTVRDLGSGDHPGTVDLRDALAAGIVEGPRMVVAPNILSASGGHGDKEPALTTRFGLRVGTLADGVEQVVNQVRGQARAGADWIKFAASGGFSSPVDSPATVTYGQAEVDALVGAATDLGLPCAVHAFNDEAVRRSVRAGVRSVEHANLAGAETFALLAERGVFLVPTLQVVFHHLDRLDDDGFWADKPGFLRTKFADLAEPLRASAGLLADSDVTLAFGTDASLVPYDETWREFTAMTRVGISPERALAAATGAAADLLRAPDLGRVRPGCVADLVAVPGDPLADIAVMGGVDFVMQAGVVRRR
;
A
#
# COMPACT_ATOMS: atom_id res chain seq x y z
N GLY A 1 24.41 5.91 12.26
CA GLY A 1 23.54 5.86 13.46
C GLY A 1 24.10 4.86 14.43
N ALA A 2 24.24 5.23 15.70
CA ALA A 2 24.78 4.41 16.78
C ALA A 2 23.67 3.65 17.54
N GLY A 3 22.63 3.20 16.83
CA GLY A 3 21.62 2.27 17.35
C GLY A 3 22.05 0.80 17.23
N GLY A 4 21.16 -0.13 17.58
CA GLY A 4 21.46 -1.57 17.64
C GLY A 4 22.10 -2.13 16.36
N SER A 5 21.48 -1.90 15.20
CA SER A 5 22.00 -2.36 13.91
C SER A 5 23.36 -1.75 13.58
N GLY A 6 23.53 -0.45 13.79
CA GLY A 6 24.75 0.26 13.45
C GLY A 6 25.93 -0.13 14.35
N LEU A 7 25.69 -0.28 15.65
CA LEU A 7 26.71 -0.73 16.60
C LEU A 7 27.08 -2.21 16.38
N THR A 8 26.11 -3.07 16.06
CA THR A 8 26.40 -4.47 15.70
C THR A 8 27.27 -4.54 14.45
N ALA A 9 26.88 -3.84 13.39
CA ALA A 9 27.66 -3.81 12.14
C ALA A 9 29.06 -3.26 12.38
N ALA A 10 29.19 -2.14 13.09
CA ALA A 10 30.49 -1.55 13.41
C ALA A 10 31.36 -2.51 14.24
N TYR A 11 30.81 -3.12 15.28
CA TYR A 11 31.56 -4.02 16.15
C TYR A 11 32.08 -5.25 15.40
N GLU A 12 31.26 -5.88 14.55
CA GLU A 12 31.70 -7.04 13.76
C GLU A 12 32.67 -6.64 12.64
N LEU A 13 32.47 -5.49 11.99
CA LEU A 13 33.42 -4.97 11.00
C LEU A 13 34.79 -4.68 11.63
N LEU A 14 34.82 -4.16 12.86
CA LEU A 14 36.07 -3.98 13.60
C LEU A 14 36.80 -5.32 13.81
N ARG A 15 36.05 -6.38 14.15
CA ARG A 15 36.58 -7.73 14.43
C ARG A 15 37.18 -8.41 13.22
N ILE A 16 36.79 -8.02 12.01
CA ILE A 16 37.38 -8.52 10.76
C ILE A 16 38.46 -7.59 10.19
N GLY A 17 38.86 -6.55 10.93
CA GLY A 17 40.00 -5.68 10.61
C GLY A 17 39.65 -4.33 10.00
N CYS A 18 38.37 -4.05 9.72
CA CYS A 18 37.95 -2.74 9.24
C CYS A 18 38.13 -1.66 10.33
N ARG A 19 38.09 -0.38 9.93
CA ARG A 19 38.09 0.77 10.83
C ARG A 19 36.74 1.50 10.75
N PRO A 20 35.71 1.04 11.48
CA PRO A 20 34.38 1.63 11.42
C PRO A 20 34.35 3.02 12.09
N ILE A 21 33.90 4.02 11.34
CA ILE A 21 33.64 5.37 11.86
C ILE A 21 32.14 5.56 12.04
N VAL A 22 31.70 5.87 13.27
CA VAL A 22 30.29 5.92 13.65
C VAL A 22 29.81 7.36 13.68
N TYR A 23 28.69 7.65 13.02
CA TYR A 23 27.99 8.94 13.05
C TYR A 23 26.69 8.84 13.86
N GLU A 24 26.42 9.83 14.70
CA GLU A 24 25.21 9.92 15.54
C GLU A 24 24.63 11.34 15.57
N ALA A 25 23.33 11.42 15.33
CA ALA A 25 22.57 12.67 15.21
C ALA A 25 21.82 13.04 16.50
N GLU A 26 21.56 12.06 17.38
CA GLU A 26 20.98 12.24 18.70
C GLU A 26 22.01 12.83 19.68
N THR A 27 21.56 13.75 20.52
CA THR A 27 22.41 14.44 21.50
C THR A 27 22.10 13.98 22.93
N SER A 28 23.13 13.96 23.78
CA SER A 28 23.00 13.71 25.22
C SER A 28 24.10 14.43 25.96
N ALA A 29 23.77 15.07 27.09
CA ALA A 29 24.74 15.76 27.93
C ALA A 29 25.78 14.81 28.57
N SER A 30 25.39 13.55 28.82
CA SER A 30 26.25 12.54 29.44
C SER A 30 26.92 11.60 28.44
N GLY A 31 26.55 11.68 27.16
CA GLY A 31 27.05 10.77 26.13
C GLY A 31 28.42 11.18 25.56
N PRO A 32 29.17 10.24 24.96
CA PRO A 32 30.50 10.51 24.42
C PRO A 32 30.44 11.58 23.31
N GLY A 33 31.22 12.66 23.48
CA GLY A 33 31.21 13.80 22.55
C GLY A 33 29.85 14.51 22.44
N GLY A 34 29.01 14.41 23.47
CA GLY A 34 27.67 15.01 23.48
C GLY A 34 26.63 14.24 22.68
N ARG A 35 26.90 12.99 22.30
CA ARG A 35 26.03 12.16 21.44
C ARG A 35 25.36 11.03 22.22
N ARG A 36 24.08 10.75 21.93
CA ARG A 36 23.31 9.69 22.59
C ARG A 36 23.44 8.38 21.83
N LEU A 37 24.17 7.44 22.41
CA LEU A 37 24.26 6.08 21.88
C LEU A 37 22.92 5.34 22.07
N GLY A 38 22.68 4.32 21.25
CA GLY A 38 21.60 3.36 21.41
C GLY A 38 20.33 3.66 20.61
N GLY A 39 20.12 4.91 20.18
CA GLY A 39 18.93 5.30 19.41
C GLY A 39 17.63 4.97 20.16
N ARG A 40 16.93 3.91 19.73
CA ARG A 40 15.70 3.39 20.37
C ARG A 40 15.95 2.40 21.52
N MET A 41 17.18 1.99 21.76
CA MET A 41 17.60 1.38 23.03
C MET A 41 17.82 2.48 24.05
N PHE A 42 16.73 3.11 24.48
CA PHE A 42 16.79 4.32 25.28
C PHE A 42 16.29 4.10 26.69
N SER A 43 17.25 4.04 27.60
CA SER A 43 17.06 3.84 29.02
C SER A 43 17.44 5.13 29.75
N LEU A 44 16.52 5.66 30.54
CA LEU A 44 16.68 6.91 31.27
C LEU A 44 16.80 6.64 32.77
N ARG A 45 17.93 7.02 33.35
CA ARG A 45 18.12 7.07 34.80
C ARG A 45 17.92 8.50 35.29
N MET A 46 16.96 8.70 36.20
CA MET A 46 16.53 10.03 36.60
C MET A 46 17.53 10.74 37.53
N ALA A 47 18.24 9.99 38.36
CA ALA A 47 19.37 10.47 39.14
C ALA A 47 20.45 9.37 39.24
N PRO A 48 21.75 9.70 39.31
CA PRO A 48 22.83 8.70 39.33
C PRO A 48 22.69 7.64 40.43
N GLN A 49 22.18 8.04 41.60
CA GLN A 49 21.95 7.17 42.75
C GLN A 49 20.74 6.23 42.61
N ASP A 50 19.87 6.42 41.62
CA ASP A 50 18.72 5.54 41.41
C ASP A 50 19.21 4.17 40.90
N SER A 51 18.68 3.06 41.44
CA SER A 51 18.76 1.75 40.77
C SER A 51 17.74 1.65 39.64
N ALA A 52 16.65 2.41 39.74
CA ALA A 52 15.58 2.45 38.75
C ALA A 52 16.04 3.00 37.41
N VAL A 53 15.65 2.32 36.34
CA VAL A 53 15.87 2.75 34.96
C VAL A 53 14.56 2.72 34.20
N VAL A 54 14.23 3.81 33.50
CA VAL A 54 13.01 3.91 32.69
C VAL A 54 13.31 3.59 31.24
N GLU A 55 12.68 2.55 30.71
CA GLU A 55 12.81 2.18 29.29
C GLU A 55 11.83 2.96 28.40
N LEU A 56 12.34 3.99 27.73
CA LEU A 56 11.56 4.86 26.84
C LEU A 56 11.37 4.26 25.44
N GLY A 57 12.22 3.32 25.04
CA GLY A 57 12.11 2.59 23.76
C GLY A 57 11.77 1.12 23.94
N CYS A 58 12.66 0.22 23.56
CA CYS A 58 12.51 -1.21 23.88
C CYS A 58 12.52 -1.42 25.41
N MET A 59 11.69 -2.31 25.96
CA MET A 59 11.58 -2.51 27.43
C MET A 59 11.47 -3.96 27.88
N ARG A 60 11.05 -4.86 26.99
CA ARG A 60 10.89 -6.28 27.28
C ARG A 60 11.44 -7.10 26.12
N VAL A 61 12.13 -8.18 26.45
CA VAL A 61 12.93 -8.99 25.54
C VAL A 61 12.55 -10.46 25.73
N PRO A 62 12.06 -11.14 24.69
CA PRO A 62 11.70 -12.55 24.79
C PRO A 62 12.94 -13.44 24.88
N GLU A 63 12.79 -14.66 25.38
CA GLU A 63 13.86 -15.68 25.34
C GLU A 63 14.31 -16.04 23.93
N SER A 64 13.43 -15.86 22.94
CA SER A 64 13.73 -16.06 21.52
C SER A 64 14.78 -15.09 20.96
N ALA A 65 15.07 -13.97 21.64
CA ALA A 65 16.06 -12.97 21.25
C ALA A 65 17.51 -13.44 21.50
N LYS A 66 17.91 -14.49 20.79
CA LYS A 66 19.18 -15.22 21.01
C LYS A 66 20.41 -14.37 20.70
N LEU A 67 20.34 -13.51 19.68
CA LEU A 67 21.48 -12.69 19.27
C LEU A 67 21.77 -11.59 20.30
N LEU A 68 20.73 -10.91 20.76
CA LEU A 68 20.84 -9.93 21.84
C LEU A 68 21.37 -10.58 23.11
N ARG A 69 20.86 -11.77 23.48
CA ARG A 69 21.34 -12.52 24.64
C ARG A 69 22.83 -12.87 24.54
N GLN A 70 23.27 -13.34 23.38
CA GLN A 70 24.69 -13.62 23.12
C GLN A 70 25.57 -12.38 23.34
N TYR A 71 25.15 -11.20 22.87
CA TYR A 71 25.89 -9.97 23.10
C TYR A 71 25.84 -9.53 24.57
N THR A 72 24.69 -9.61 25.23
CA THR A 72 24.60 -9.26 26.65
C THR A 72 25.46 -10.17 27.53
N ASP A 73 25.55 -11.46 27.21
CA ASP A 73 26.42 -12.41 27.91
C ASP A 73 27.89 -12.06 27.68
N LEU A 74 28.26 -11.72 26.43
CA LEU A 74 29.61 -11.25 26.09
C LEU A 74 29.99 -9.96 26.87
N PHE A 75 29.01 -9.10 27.11
CA PHE A 75 29.19 -7.82 27.81
C PHE A 75 29.03 -7.91 29.33
N GLY A 76 28.55 -9.05 29.84
CA GLY A 76 28.30 -9.25 31.28
C GLY A 76 27.12 -8.43 31.81
N LEU A 77 26.06 -8.29 31.02
CA LEU A 77 24.83 -7.58 31.40
C LEU A 77 23.79 -8.54 31.97
N HIS A 78 22.93 -8.07 32.88
CA HIS A 78 22.12 -8.96 33.71
C HIS A 78 20.63 -8.90 33.36
N TRP A 79 20.08 -10.06 33.00
CA TRP A 79 18.65 -10.21 32.75
C TRP A 79 17.86 -10.41 34.05
N ARG A 80 16.68 -9.80 34.11
CA ARG A 80 15.65 -10.01 35.13
C ARG A 80 14.32 -10.37 34.47
N PRO A 81 13.49 -11.22 35.08
CA PRO A 81 12.16 -11.50 34.55
C PRO A 81 11.32 -10.23 34.46
N PHE A 82 10.69 -10.00 33.31
CA PHE A 82 9.79 -8.88 33.11
C PHE A 82 8.37 -9.24 33.56
N ARG A 83 7.65 -8.30 34.16
CA ARG A 83 6.26 -8.50 34.56
C ARG A 83 5.33 -8.33 33.38
N ASP A 84 5.09 -9.44 32.67
CA ASP A 84 4.24 -9.46 31.48
C ASP A 84 2.78 -9.82 31.80
N ASP A 85 1.92 -9.60 30.80
CA ASP A 85 0.49 -9.87 30.86
C ASP A 85 0.25 -11.36 31.16
N TYR A 86 -0.55 -11.66 32.18
CA TYR A 86 -0.96 -13.02 32.55
C TYR A 86 0.20 -13.99 32.89
N ALA A 87 1.39 -13.48 33.21
CA ALA A 87 2.56 -14.29 33.59
C ALA A 87 2.57 -14.59 35.09
N ALA A 88 1.76 -15.56 35.52
CA ALA A 88 1.46 -15.83 36.94
C ALA A 88 2.68 -16.08 37.86
N ASP A 89 3.83 -16.47 37.30
CA ASP A 89 5.07 -16.72 38.05
C ASP A 89 5.77 -15.43 38.52
N VAL A 90 5.60 -14.32 37.78
CA VAL A 90 6.36 -13.07 37.98
C VAL A 90 5.48 -11.83 38.08
N THR A 91 4.26 -11.91 37.57
CA THR A 91 3.24 -10.86 37.62
C THR A 91 2.19 -11.23 38.67
N PRO A 92 2.14 -10.53 39.83
CA PRO A 92 1.17 -10.87 40.88
C PRO A 92 -0.29 -10.74 40.41
N TRP A 93 -0.59 -9.66 39.67
CA TRP A 93 -1.90 -9.41 39.09
C TRP A 93 -1.79 -8.85 37.66
N THR A 94 -2.66 -9.33 36.78
CA THR A 94 -3.10 -8.62 35.58
C THR A 94 -4.51 -8.12 35.82
N VAL A 95 -4.69 -6.80 35.85
CA VAL A 95 -6.01 -6.17 36.02
C VAL A 95 -6.54 -5.75 34.66
N LEU A 96 -7.66 -6.35 34.26
CA LEU A 96 -8.40 -5.99 33.06
C LEU A 96 -9.57 -5.07 33.42
N ASP A 97 -9.59 -3.85 32.87
CA ASP A 97 -10.68 -2.88 33.03
C ASP A 97 -11.28 -2.51 31.67
N VAL A 98 -12.46 -3.04 31.37
CA VAL A 98 -13.17 -2.81 30.10
C VAL A 98 -14.63 -2.50 30.37
N ASP A 99 -15.17 -1.46 29.73
CA ASP A 99 -16.53 -0.95 29.94
C ASP A 99 -16.86 -0.63 31.41
N GLY A 100 -15.84 -0.29 32.20
CA GLY A 100 -15.96 -0.03 33.64
C GLY A 100 -16.14 -1.29 34.50
N VAL A 101 -15.92 -2.48 33.94
CA VAL A 101 -15.83 -3.74 34.69
C VAL A 101 -14.37 -4.10 34.89
N THR A 102 -13.93 -4.09 36.15
CA THR A 102 -12.55 -4.40 36.54
C THR A 102 -12.44 -5.84 37.06
N ARG A 103 -11.47 -6.60 36.57
CA ARG A 103 -11.18 -7.98 36.98
C ARG A 103 -9.69 -8.16 37.18
N ALA A 104 -9.29 -8.64 38.36
CA ALA A 104 -7.90 -8.99 38.66
C ALA A 104 -7.71 -10.50 38.49
N VAL A 105 -6.75 -10.89 37.64
CA VAL A 105 -6.47 -12.28 37.29
C VAL A 105 -4.98 -12.57 37.32
N ARG A 106 -4.60 -13.84 37.40
CA ARG A 106 -3.18 -14.26 37.32
C ARG A 106 -2.88 -14.82 35.94
N GLU A 107 -3.80 -15.61 35.40
CA GLU A 107 -3.72 -16.20 34.07
C GLU A 107 -4.89 -15.72 33.21
N ILE A 108 -4.72 -15.72 31.88
CA ILE A 108 -5.78 -15.28 30.95
C ILE A 108 -7.05 -16.14 31.06
N THR A 109 -6.89 -17.42 31.43
CA THR A 109 -8.00 -18.38 31.62
C THR A 109 -8.81 -18.11 32.88
N ASP A 110 -8.30 -17.34 33.84
CA ASP A 110 -9.06 -16.91 35.03
C ASP A 110 -10.20 -15.95 34.65
N LEU A 111 -10.20 -15.40 33.43
CA LEU A 111 -11.31 -14.60 32.89
C LEU A 111 -12.49 -15.47 32.43
N TYR A 112 -12.30 -16.79 32.25
CA TYR A 112 -13.36 -17.66 31.74
C TYR A 112 -14.56 -17.75 32.69
N PRO A 113 -14.37 -17.95 34.00
CA PRO A 113 -15.48 -17.92 34.94
C PRO A 113 -16.02 -16.48 35.06
N GLY A 114 -17.24 -16.24 34.58
CA GLY A 114 -17.90 -14.93 34.68
C GLY A 114 -17.76 -14.02 33.45
N ASP A 115 -17.08 -14.48 32.39
CA ASP A 115 -17.09 -13.83 31.07
C ASP A 115 -17.13 -14.86 29.93
N GLU A 116 -18.32 -15.41 29.73
CA GLU A 116 -18.58 -16.43 28.71
C GLU A 116 -18.27 -15.92 27.28
N LEU A 117 -18.47 -14.63 27.03
CA LEU A 117 -18.18 -14.00 25.76
C LEU A 117 -16.68 -13.99 25.48
N PHE A 118 -15.87 -13.62 26.47
CA PHE A 118 -14.42 -13.69 26.38
C PHE A 118 -13.92 -15.13 26.22
N ARG A 119 -14.45 -16.07 27.01
CA ARG A 119 -14.10 -17.50 26.90
C ARG A 119 -14.28 -18.01 25.48
N GLN A 120 -15.42 -17.73 24.85
CA GLN A 120 -15.69 -18.10 23.46
C GLN A 120 -14.74 -17.42 22.47
N ALA A 121 -14.47 -16.12 22.65
CA ALA A 121 -13.56 -15.38 21.78
C ALA A 121 -12.13 -15.94 21.84
N HIS A 122 -11.62 -16.15 23.06
CA HIS A 122 -10.27 -16.68 23.27
C HIS A 122 -10.16 -18.13 22.78
N THR A 123 -11.18 -18.97 22.99
CA THR A 123 -11.18 -20.36 22.48
C THR A 123 -11.10 -20.38 20.95
N ARG A 124 -11.94 -19.61 20.25
CA ARG A 124 -11.93 -19.51 18.78
C ARG A 124 -10.61 -18.97 18.25
N TRP A 125 -9.99 -18.03 18.96
CA TRP A 125 -8.66 -17.54 18.63
C TRP A 125 -7.63 -18.66 18.64
N GLN A 126 -7.57 -19.46 19.72
CA GLN A 126 -6.62 -20.58 19.82
C GLN A 126 -6.87 -21.64 18.74
N GLU A 127 -8.13 -22.02 18.51
CA GLU A 127 -8.53 -22.94 17.44
C GLU A 127 -8.13 -22.41 16.04
N ALA A 128 -8.27 -21.09 15.82
CA ALA A 128 -7.89 -20.47 14.57
C ALA A 128 -6.37 -20.51 14.35
N LEU A 129 -5.56 -20.26 15.39
CA LEU A 129 -4.09 -20.34 15.29
C LEU A 129 -3.62 -21.75 14.92
N GLU A 130 -4.23 -22.78 15.49
CA GLU A 130 -3.99 -24.18 15.13
C GLU A 130 -4.41 -24.45 13.68
N ARG A 131 -5.64 -24.06 13.32
CA ARG A 131 -6.24 -24.27 11.99
C ARG A 131 -5.44 -23.62 10.86
N VAL A 132 -4.88 -22.43 11.06
CA VAL A 132 -4.04 -21.77 10.04
C VAL A 132 -2.62 -22.28 9.99
N GLY A 133 -2.22 -23.13 10.95
CA GLY A 133 -0.91 -23.77 11.00
C GLY A 133 0.14 -22.97 11.76
N LEU A 134 -0.23 -21.95 12.56
CA LEU A 134 0.75 -21.18 13.33
C LEU A 134 1.42 -22.05 14.41
N THR A 135 0.68 -22.98 15.04
CA THR A 135 1.24 -23.96 15.98
C THR A 135 2.30 -24.85 15.32
N ALA A 136 1.99 -25.42 14.15
CA ALA A 136 2.94 -26.24 13.39
C ALA A 136 4.18 -25.43 12.94
N LEU A 137 4.00 -24.16 12.60
CA LEU A 137 5.12 -23.28 12.28
C LEU A 137 6.04 -23.07 13.49
N ARG A 138 5.48 -22.92 14.70
CA ARG A 138 6.27 -22.78 15.94
C ARG A 138 7.12 -24.02 16.21
N GLU A 139 6.54 -25.20 16.06
CA GLU A 139 7.26 -26.47 16.19
C GLU A 139 8.41 -26.56 15.19
N ALA A 140 8.18 -26.18 13.93
CA ALA A 140 9.22 -26.16 12.91
C ALA A 140 10.35 -25.16 13.21
N VAL A 141 10.02 -23.96 13.74
CA VAL A 141 11.01 -22.97 14.21
C VAL A 141 11.83 -23.52 15.38
N ALA A 142 11.18 -24.13 16.36
CA ALA A 142 11.85 -24.73 17.52
C ALA A 142 12.79 -25.88 17.11
N ALA A 143 12.35 -26.73 16.18
CA ALA A 143 13.13 -27.83 15.62
C ALA A 143 14.23 -27.37 14.64
N ARG A 144 14.26 -26.09 14.27
CA ARG A 144 15.12 -25.53 13.21
C ARG A 144 14.96 -26.31 11.89
N ASP A 145 13.73 -26.58 11.48
CA ASP A 145 13.38 -27.25 10.21
C ASP A 145 13.07 -26.20 9.12
N PRO A 146 14.02 -25.82 8.25
CA PRO A 146 13.81 -24.76 7.26
C PRO A 146 12.74 -25.15 6.21
N ALA A 147 12.61 -26.45 5.91
CA ALA A 147 11.63 -26.93 4.94
C ALA A 147 10.21 -26.83 5.51
N GLY A 148 10.01 -27.24 6.77
CA GLY A 148 8.77 -27.05 7.51
C GLY A 148 8.38 -25.58 7.62
N ILE A 149 9.32 -24.74 8.07
CA ILE A 149 9.12 -23.28 8.20
C ILE A 149 8.69 -22.69 6.86
N ARG A 150 9.43 -22.95 5.78
CA ARG A 150 9.13 -22.40 4.45
C ARG A 150 7.77 -22.85 3.92
N ARG A 151 7.42 -24.13 4.06
CA ARG A 151 6.12 -24.65 3.60
C ARG A 151 4.96 -23.96 4.32
N THR A 152 5.00 -23.94 5.65
CA THR A 152 3.91 -23.38 6.45
C THR A 152 3.83 -21.86 6.30
N TRP A 153 4.95 -21.16 6.41
CA TRP A 153 5.00 -19.70 6.23
C TRP A 153 4.59 -19.28 4.82
N GLY A 154 5.02 -20.02 3.79
CA GLY A 154 4.61 -19.75 2.40
C GLY A 154 3.09 -19.89 2.20
N GLY A 155 2.46 -20.87 2.85
CA GLY A 155 1.00 -21.00 2.86
C GLY A 155 0.30 -19.83 3.53
N LEU A 156 0.84 -19.33 4.65
CA LEU A 156 0.32 -18.14 5.32
C LEU A 156 0.44 -16.89 4.44
N VAL A 157 1.61 -16.68 3.81
CA VAL A 157 1.83 -15.55 2.89
C VAL A 157 0.83 -15.59 1.73
N ALA A 158 0.65 -16.75 1.08
CA ALA A 158 -0.26 -16.88 -0.05
C ALA A 158 -1.73 -16.57 0.31
N ARG A 159 -2.16 -16.87 1.54
CA ARG A 159 -3.54 -16.70 1.99
C ARG A 159 -3.84 -15.32 2.56
N PHE A 160 -2.88 -14.74 3.28
CA PHE A 160 -3.15 -13.64 4.21
C PHE A 160 -2.35 -12.36 3.97
N GLU A 161 -1.57 -12.28 2.89
CA GLU A 161 -0.74 -11.08 2.63
C GLU A 161 -1.55 -9.79 2.47
N THR A 162 -2.76 -9.87 1.93
CA THR A 162 -3.68 -8.75 1.75
C THR A 162 -4.67 -8.58 2.90
N TRP A 163 -4.53 -9.36 3.98
CA TRP A 163 -5.47 -9.32 5.12
C TRP A 163 -4.94 -8.44 6.25
N SER A 164 -5.80 -7.56 6.76
CA SER A 164 -5.55 -6.90 8.05
C SER A 164 -5.81 -7.85 9.21
N PHE A 165 -5.24 -7.54 10.37
CA PHE A 165 -5.50 -8.28 11.60
C PHE A 165 -6.98 -8.22 11.99
N TYR A 166 -7.64 -7.07 11.83
CA TYR A 166 -9.07 -6.97 12.09
C TYR A 166 -9.89 -7.84 11.15
N ARG A 167 -9.57 -7.88 9.85
CA ARG A 167 -10.22 -8.80 8.92
C ARG A 167 -10.05 -10.25 9.38
N PHE A 168 -8.83 -10.63 9.75
CA PHE A 168 -8.57 -11.98 10.27
C PHE A 168 -9.43 -12.32 11.49
N LEU A 169 -9.63 -11.39 12.43
CA LEU A 169 -10.49 -11.62 13.59
C LEU A 169 -11.98 -11.78 13.23
N ARG A 170 -12.47 -11.04 12.23
CA ARG A 170 -13.92 -10.96 11.90
C ARG A 170 -14.36 -12.00 10.87
N ASP A 171 -13.49 -12.34 9.94
CA ASP A 171 -13.78 -13.21 8.79
C ASP A 171 -13.84 -14.69 9.24
N PRO A 172 -14.84 -15.49 8.80
CA PRO A 172 -14.96 -16.91 9.13
C PRO A 172 -13.74 -17.77 8.78
N ASP A 173 -13.06 -17.44 7.67
CA ASP A 173 -11.85 -18.13 7.22
C ASP A 173 -10.61 -17.73 8.05
N GLY A 174 -10.73 -16.66 8.85
CA GLY A 174 -9.77 -16.24 9.86
C GLY A 174 -10.11 -16.81 11.23
N VAL A 175 -10.80 -16.04 12.08
CA VAL A 175 -11.26 -16.43 13.42
C VAL A 175 -12.79 -16.48 13.53
N GLY A 176 -13.51 -15.63 12.78
CA GLY A 176 -14.98 -15.58 12.81
C GLY A 176 -15.58 -15.11 14.15
N LEU A 177 -14.96 -14.13 14.80
CA LEU A 177 -15.49 -13.51 16.02
C LEU A 177 -16.74 -12.67 15.72
N THR A 178 -17.54 -12.33 16.73
CA THR A 178 -18.50 -11.21 16.70
C THR A 178 -17.80 -9.88 17.00
N TRP A 179 -18.50 -8.74 16.84
CA TRP A 179 -17.89 -7.44 17.08
C TRP A 179 -17.50 -7.29 18.56
N ASP A 180 -18.40 -7.67 19.46
CA ASP A 180 -18.14 -7.63 20.91
C ASP A 180 -16.99 -8.57 21.31
N GLN A 181 -16.93 -9.77 20.72
CA GLN A 181 -15.84 -10.71 20.95
C GLN A 181 -14.50 -10.14 20.50
N ALA A 182 -14.43 -9.58 19.28
CA ALA A 182 -13.21 -8.98 18.78
C ALA A 182 -12.76 -7.82 19.68
N ARG A 183 -13.69 -6.94 20.07
CA ARG A 183 -13.43 -5.79 20.96
C ARG A 183 -12.84 -6.23 22.31
N LEU A 184 -13.50 -7.17 23.00
CA LEU A 184 -13.03 -7.68 24.30
C LEU A 184 -11.65 -8.33 24.19
N LEU A 185 -11.49 -9.22 23.20
CA LEU A 185 -10.22 -9.89 22.94
C LEU A 185 -9.12 -8.89 22.55
N GLY A 186 -9.48 -7.82 21.85
CA GLY A 186 -8.57 -6.74 21.47
C GLY A 186 -7.97 -6.03 22.68
N THR A 187 -8.78 -5.70 23.70
CA THR A 187 -8.27 -5.02 24.90
C THR A 187 -7.60 -5.98 25.88
N ALA A 188 -8.18 -7.15 26.11
CA ALA A 188 -7.61 -8.19 26.96
C ALA A 188 -6.29 -8.74 26.41
N GLY A 189 -6.15 -8.69 25.08
CA GLY A 189 -4.99 -9.13 24.35
C GLY A 189 -5.00 -10.61 24.01
N VAL A 190 -4.20 -10.96 23.00
CA VAL A 190 -3.93 -12.34 22.54
C VAL A 190 -2.46 -12.72 22.72
N GLY A 191 -1.83 -12.09 23.71
CA GLY A 191 -0.39 -12.08 23.98
C GLY A 191 -0.04 -10.83 24.79
N THR A 192 1.16 -10.29 24.58
CA THR A 192 1.73 -9.22 25.40
C THR A 192 1.33 -7.81 24.91
N ALA A 193 0.06 -7.40 24.93
CA ALA A 193 -0.41 -6.02 24.66
C ALA A 193 -1.95 -5.92 24.63
N ALA A 194 -2.47 -4.69 24.63
CA ALA A 194 -3.79 -4.39 24.07
C ALA A 194 -3.69 -4.31 22.53
N TRP A 195 -4.28 -5.28 21.83
CA TRP A 195 -4.12 -5.51 20.40
C TRP A 195 -5.12 -4.78 19.49
N ASP A 196 -6.17 -4.16 20.04
CA ASP A 196 -7.14 -3.36 19.28
C ASP A 196 -6.53 -2.14 18.58
N THR A 197 -5.37 -1.68 19.05
CA THR A 197 -4.58 -0.63 18.39
C THR A 197 -3.90 -1.10 17.10
N PHE A 198 -3.69 -2.41 16.94
CA PHE A 198 -2.97 -3.04 15.82
C PHE A 198 -3.88 -3.65 14.76
N TYR A 199 -5.18 -3.38 14.82
CA TYR A 199 -6.20 -3.90 13.88
C TYR A 199 -5.92 -3.61 12.41
N GLU A 200 -5.22 -2.51 12.11
CA GLU A 200 -4.85 -2.10 10.75
C GLU A 200 -3.58 -2.78 10.22
N LEU A 201 -2.83 -3.48 11.09
CA LEU A 201 -1.63 -4.22 10.65
C LEU A 201 -2.00 -5.33 9.70
N GLY A 202 -1.09 -5.66 8.77
CA GLY A 202 -1.16 -6.91 8.03
C GLY A 202 -1.09 -8.08 9.01
N VAL A 203 -1.95 -9.08 8.87
CA VAL A 203 -1.98 -10.21 9.81
C VAL A 203 -0.68 -11.02 9.80
N LEU A 204 0.06 -11.02 8.69
CA LEU A 204 1.40 -11.61 8.63
C LEU A 204 2.39 -10.91 9.58
N GLU A 205 2.28 -9.61 9.79
CA GLU A 205 3.05 -8.90 10.81
C GLU A 205 2.71 -9.47 12.19
N VAL A 206 1.41 -9.56 12.51
CA VAL A 206 0.92 -10.11 13.78
C VAL A 206 1.40 -11.54 14.02
N PHE A 207 1.36 -12.41 13.00
CA PHE A 207 1.88 -13.77 13.15
C PHE A 207 3.38 -13.78 13.48
N ARG A 208 4.20 -12.93 12.86
CA ARG A 208 5.62 -12.79 13.22
C ARG A 208 5.80 -12.29 14.65
N LEU A 209 4.98 -11.34 15.10
CA LEU A 209 5.01 -10.83 16.48
C LEU A 209 4.66 -11.93 17.50
N LEU A 210 3.65 -12.74 17.20
CA LEU A 210 3.27 -13.89 18.03
C LEU A 210 4.38 -14.95 18.06
N LEU A 211 5.00 -15.25 16.93
CA LEU A 211 6.16 -16.16 16.88
C LEU A 211 7.36 -15.64 17.69
N ALA A 212 7.55 -14.32 17.74
CA ALA A 212 8.63 -13.72 18.52
C ALA A 212 8.38 -13.79 20.04
N THR A 213 7.12 -13.84 20.48
CA THR A 213 6.73 -13.66 21.89
C THR A 213 6.17 -14.90 22.59
N GLU A 214 5.75 -15.92 21.85
CA GLU A 214 5.08 -17.09 22.39
C GLU A 214 6.00 -18.34 22.37
N GLY A 215 5.99 -19.30 23.31
CA GLY A 215 5.69 -19.25 24.73
C GLY A 215 7.00 -19.36 25.52
N GLY A 216 7.50 -18.22 25.96
CA GLY A 216 8.68 -18.09 26.80
C GLY A 216 8.62 -16.79 27.61
N SER A 217 9.31 -16.73 28.74
CA SER A 217 9.32 -15.55 29.60
C SER A 217 9.98 -14.35 28.91
N THR A 218 9.39 -13.17 29.08
CA THR A 218 10.07 -11.92 28.71
C THR A 218 10.93 -11.42 29.87
N HIS A 219 11.96 -10.67 29.52
CA HIS A 219 12.99 -10.18 30.44
C HIS A 219 13.30 -8.71 30.17
N TYR A 220 13.86 -8.02 31.15
CA TYR A 220 14.48 -6.71 30.98
C TYR A 220 15.94 -6.75 31.46
N LEU A 221 16.76 -5.82 30.98
CA LEU A 221 18.12 -5.65 31.50
C LEU A 221 18.08 -4.78 32.76
N HIS A 222 18.71 -5.27 33.82
CA HIS A 222 18.79 -4.55 35.08
C HIS A 222 19.50 -3.20 34.93
N GLU A 223 20.55 -3.15 34.11
CA GLU A 223 21.30 -1.92 33.78
C GLU A 223 20.54 -0.99 32.82
N GLY A 224 19.52 -1.49 32.15
CA GLY A 224 18.84 -0.84 31.02
C GLY A 224 19.48 -1.17 29.67
N LEU A 225 18.68 -1.16 28.59
CA LEU A 225 19.13 -1.45 27.23
C LEU A 225 20.15 -0.47 26.66
N SER A 226 20.23 0.77 27.15
CA SER A 226 21.32 1.68 26.76
C SER A 226 22.71 1.14 27.13
N ALA A 227 22.82 0.30 28.16
CA ALA A 227 24.08 -0.35 28.53
C ALA A 227 24.61 -1.28 27.42
N VAL A 228 23.73 -1.86 26.59
CA VAL A 228 24.14 -2.65 25.42
C VAL A 228 24.88 -1.77 24.41
N ALA A 229 24.38 -0.55 24.18
CA ALA A 229 25.00 0.39 23.26
C ALA A 229 26.37 0.85 23.76
N GLU A 230 26.46 1.17 25.05
CA GLU A 230 27.70 1.56 25.72
C GLU A 230 28.72 0.42 25.71
N ALA A 231 28.28 -0.82 25.92
CA ALA A 231 29.12 -1.99 25.86
C ALA A 231 29.66 -2.24 24.44
N PHE A 232 28.82 -2.18 23.40
CA PHE A 232 29.32 -2.23 22.01
C PHE A 232 30.36 -1.15 21.73
N TRP A 233 30.15 0.07 22.24
CA TRP A 233 31.06 1.19 22.05
C TRP A 233 32.43 0.98 22.71
N THR A 234 32.45 0.46 23.94
CA THR A 234 33.64 0.41 24.80
C THR A 234 34.33 -0.95 24.83
N ARG A 235 33.64 -2.04 24.48
CA ARG A 235 34.19 -3.41 24.54
C ARG A 235 35.35 -3.54 23.56
N ARG A 236 36.54 -3.82 24.12
CA ARG A 236 37.71 -4.16 23.31
C ARG A 236 37.58 -5.57 22.74
N THR A 237 38.04 -5.73 21.51
CA THR A 237 38.06 -7.00 20.77
C THR A 237 39.34 -7.08 19.94
N SER A 238 39.75 -8.30 19.60
CA SER A 238 40.89 -8.54 18.73
C SER A 238 40.48 -8.44 17.26
N ALA A 239 41.30 -7.74 16.47
CA ALA A 239 41.27 -7.75 15.01
C ALA A 239 42.29 -8.77 14.45
N PRO A 240 42.16 -9.20 13.18
CA PRO A 240 43.03 -10.24 12.61
C PRO A 240 44.50 -9.83 12.51
N ASP A 241 44.77 -8.53 12.47
CA ASP A 241 46.12 -7.95 12.48
C ASP A 241 46.76 -7.87 13.89
N GLY A 242 46.11 -8.45 14.91
CA GLY A 242 46.58 -8.49 16.29
C GLY A 242 46.26 -7.21 17.09
N ARG A 243 45.65 -6.19 16.49
CA ARG A 243 45.17 -5.03 17.26
C ARG A 243 44.09 -5.45 18.24
N PHE A 244 44.22 -5.05 19.49
CA PHE A 244 43.18 -5.19 20.51
C PHE A 244 42.58 -3.81 20.78
N THR A 245 41.38 -3.55 20.29
CA THR A 245 40.79 -2.19 20.31
C THR A 245 39.27 -2.19 20.39
N SER A 246 38.65 -1.03 20.57
CA SER A 246 37.20 -0.81 20.69
C SER A 246 36.70 0.22 19.67
N LEU A 247 35.38 0.30 19.49
CA LEU A 247 34.75 1.34 18.67
C LEU A 247 35.09 2.75 19.19
N ALA A 248 35.10 2.94 20.51
CA ALA A 248 35.48 4.19 21.15
C ALA A 248 36.90 4.62 20.73
N GLU A 249 37.88 3.74 20.84
CA GLU A 249 39.28 4.06 20.51
C GLU A 249 39.45 4.40 19.03
N VAL A 250 38.87 3.62 18.10
CA VAL A 250 39.03 3.88 16.65
C VAL A 250 38.34 5.16 16.18
N ASN A 251 37.32 5.61 16.93
CA ASN A 251 36.59 6.86 16.68
C ASN A 251 37.15 8.08 17.43
N GLY A 252 38.19 7.91 18.27
CA GLY A 252 38.76 9.00 19.07
C GLY A 252 37.89 9.40 20.27
N GLY A 253 37.16 8.43 20.84
CA GLY A 253 36.35 8.57 22.04
C GLY A 253 34.89 8.95 21.80
N ALA A 254 34.55 9.49 20.64
CA ALA A 254 33.19 9.96 20.34
C ALA A 254 32.72 9.66 18.91
N PRO A 255 31.42 9.37 18.69
CA PRO A 255 30.84 9.36 17.36
C PRO A 255 30.97 10.72 16.67
N ARG A 256 31.07 10.69 15.34
CA ARG A 256 30.93 11.86 14.48
C ARG A 256 29.51 12.43 14.54
N PRO A 257 29.31 13.72 14.24
CA PRO A 257 28.02 14.37 14.34
C PRO A 257 27.06 13.92 13.22
N ARG A 258 25.89 14.53 13.11
CA ARG A 258 24.86 14.18 12.12
C ARG A 258 25.41 14.17 10.69
N VAL A 259 25.02 13.16 9.91
CA VAL A 259 25.21 13.12 8.46
C VAL A 259 24.14 13.99 7.78
N THR A 260 24.54 14.80 6.80
CA THR A 260 23.66 15.67 6.00
C THR A 260 23.56 15.24 4.55
N ALA A 261 24.60 14.62 3.98
CA ALA A 261 24.57 14.10 2.62
C ALA A 261 25.51 12.89 2.43
N LEU A 262 25.19 12.06 1.44
CA LEU A 262 25.98 10.92 0.97
C LEU A 262 26.16 11.03 -0.55
N GLU A 263 27.41 11.07 -1.00
CA GLU A 263 27.77 10.93 -2.41
C GLU A 263 28.26 9.50 -2.65
N VAL A 264 27.50 8.71 -3.38
CA VAL A 264 27.69 7.26 -3.52
C VAL A 264 28.30 6.93 -4.87
N GLY A 265 29.48 6.32 -4.87
CA GLY A 265 30.14 5.80 -6.06
C GLY A 265 29.56 4.46 -6.53
N GLU A 266 30.00 4.00 -7.70
CA GLU A 266 29.55 2.72 -8.28
C GLU A 266 30.47 1.55 -7.91
N THR A 267 31.67 1.83 -7.38
CA THR A 267 32.67 0.81 -7.02
C THR A 267 33.24 1.05 -5.62
N ALA A 268 33.96 0.07 -5.08
CA ALA A 268 34.62 0.19 -3.78
C ALA A 268 35.71 1.27 -3.77
N ASP A 269 36.40 1.47 -4.90
CA ASP A 269 37.42 2.50 -5.07
C ASP A 269 36.80 3.90 -5.10
N GLU A 270 35.62 4.05 -5.72
CA GLU A 270 34.86 5.29 -5.69
C GLU A 270 34.26 5.56 -4.30
N GLY A 271 33.82 4.51 -3.61
CA GLY A 271 33.38 4.58 -2.21
C GLY A 271 32.16 5.49 -1.99
N VAL A 272 32.07 6.05 -0.79
CA VAL A 272 31.04 7.01 -0.39
C VAL A 272 31.71 8.20 0.27
N VAL A 273 31.40 9.42 -0.15
CA VAL A 273 31.75 10.63 0.59
C VAL A 273 30.59 10.98 1.53
N VAL A 274 30.86 11.00 2.82
CA VAL A 274 29.91 11.32 3.88
C VAL A 274 30.12 12.76 4.31
N HIS A 275 29.07 13.58 4.19
CA HIS A 275 29.05 14.96 4.64
C HIS A 275 28.34 15.06 6.00
N SER A 276 28.90 15.81 6.93
CA SER A 276 28.31 16.00 8.27
C SER A 276 28.03 17.45 8.64
N GLU A 277 27.18 17.65 9.65
CA GLU A 277 26.67 18.96 10.07
C GLU A 277 27.76 19.95 10.54
N ASP A 278 28.95 19.45 10.87
CA ASP A 278 30.14 20.24 11.20
C ASP A 278 30.99 20.63 9.98
N GLY A 279 30.52 20.34 8.76
CA GLY A 279 31.17 20.70 7.51
C GLY A 279 32.29 19.74 7.07
N ARG A 280 32.45 18.58 7.73
CA ARG A 280 33.39 17.55 7.26
C ARG A 280 32.81 16.81 6.05
N ALA A 281 33.71 16.46 5.13
CA ALA A 281 33.47 15.51 4.06
C ALA A 281 34.55 14.42 4.17
N GLU A 282 34.14 13.19 4.48
CA GLU A 282 35.04 12.07 4.71
C GLU A 282 34.73 10.93 3.73
N HIS A 283 35.77 10.36 3.11
CA HIS A 283 35.64 9.26 2.15
C HIS A 283 35.74 7.90 2.84
N PHE A 284 34.87 6.97 2.45
CA PHE A 284 34.81 5.61 2.97
C PHE A 284 34.61 4.59 1.84
N SER A 285 35.24 3.42 1.91
CA SER A 285 35.04 2.35 0.92
C SER A 285 33.63 1.75 0.93
N ALA A 286 32.93 1.81 2.07
CA ALA A 286 31.55 1.38 2.23
C ALA A 286 30.87 2.12 3.41
N VAL A 287 29.56 2.26 3.34
CA VAL A 287 28.74 2.89 4.40
C VAL A 287 27.56 1.98 4.75
N VAL A 288 27.33 1.77 6.05
CA VAL A 288 26.10 1.14 6.57
C VAL A 288 25.17 2.22 7.12
N PHE A 289 24.02 2.38 6.49
CA PHE A 289 23.00 3.34 6.85
C PHE A 289 21.92 2.68 7.72
N THR A 290 21.77 3.20 8.94
CA THR A 290 20.89 2.66 9.99
C THR A 290 19.88 3.62 10.64
N PRO A 291 19.85 4.94 10.35
CA PRO A 291 18.68 5.75 10.67
C PRO A 291 17.40 5.19 10.05
N GLN A 292 16.23 5.53 10.63
CA GLN A 292 14.95 5.22 9.99
C GLN A 292 14.96 5.79 8.56
N LEU A 293 14.67 4.96 7.57
CA LEU A 293 14.89 5.29 6.16
C LEU A 293 14.10 6.50 5.66
N HIS A 294 13.09 6.98 6.40
CA HIS A 294 12.41 8.24 6.07
C HIS A 294 13.37 9.44 5.99
N VAL A 295 14.50 9.42 6.73
CA VAL A 295 15.42 10.56 6.75
C VAL A 295 16.10 10.77 5.40
N LEU A 296 16.14 9.74 4.53
CA LEU A 296 16.65 9.81 3.17
C LEU A 296 15.80 10.74 2.28
N GLU A 297 14.55 10.97 2.66
CA GLU A 297 13.63 11.88 1.96
C GLU A 297 13.51 13.25 2.65
N THR A 298 13.95 13.38 3.91
CA THR A 298 13.70 14.59 4.70
C THR A 298 14.92 15.37 5.15
N SER A 299 16.07 14.71 5.34
CA SER A 299 17.20 15.36 6.02
C SER A 299 18.60 14.83 5.67
N VAL A 300 18.69 13.73 4.92
CA VAL A 300 19.95 13.21 4.40
C VAL A 300 19.82 13.13 2.88
N GLU A 301 20.55 13.99 2.17
CA GLU A 301 20.62 13.93 0.71
C GLU A 301 21.45 12.72 0.28
N VAL A 302 20.97 11.93 -0.69
CA VAL A 302 21.75 10.84 -1.27
C VAL A 302 21.83 11.03 -2.77
N ARG A 303 23.05 11.10 -3.30
CA ARG A 303 23.31 11.39 -4.71
C ARG A 303 24.46 10.56 -5.27
N PRO A 304 24.54 10.37 -6.60
CA PRO A 304 25.72 9.77 -7.21
C PRO A 304 26.98 10.60 -6.95
N ALA A 305 28.13 9.96 -6.77
CA ALA A 305 29.41 10.64 -6.56
C ALA A 305 29.92 11.38 -7.81
N ARG A 306 29.40 11.04 -8.99
CA ARG A 306 29.74 11.70 -10.26
C ARG A 306 28.50 12.27 -10.94
N PRO A 307 28.59 13.44 -11.59
CA PRO A 307 27.52 13.94 -12.45
C PRO A 307 27.18 12.92 -13.54
N GLY A 308 25.89 12.56 -13.66
CA GLY A 308 25.42 11.55 -14.61
C GLY A 308 25.64 10.08 -14.19
N GLY A 309 26.18 9.83 -13.00
CA GLY A 309 26.32 8.47 -12.45
C GLY A 309 24.97 7.83 -12.08
N ALA A 310 24.97 6.52 -11.88
CA ALA A 310 23.77 5.76 -11.53
C ALA A 310 23.17 6.24 -10.20
N ALA A 311 21.84 6.28 -10.14
CA ALA A 311 21.13 6.60 -8.90
C ALA A 311 21.51 5.58 -7.79
N PRO A 312 21.84 6.02 -6.55
CA PRO A 312 22.28 5.12 -5.49
C PRO A 312 21.22 4.10 -5.04
N PHE A 313 19.96 4.36 -5.36
CA PHE A 313 18.84 3.43 -5.16
C PHE A 313 18.04 3.36 -6.45
N GLY A 314 17.69 2.15 -6.88
CA GLY A 314 16.80 1.92 -7.99
C GLY A 314 15.34 2.27 -7.66
N PRO A 315 14.49 2.48 -8.68
CA PRO A 315 13.09 2.90 -8.47
C PRO A 315 12.28 1.95 -7.60
N ARG A 316 12.58 0.66 -7.65
CA ARG A 316 11.89 -0.38 -6.89
C ARG A 316 12.18 -0.27 -5.39
N LEU A 317 13.45 -0.18 -5.00
CA LEU A 317 13.82 -0.03 -3.60
C LEU A 317 13.39 1.34 -3.07
N LEU A 318 13.52 2.41 -3.87
CA LEU A 318 13.02 3.74 -3.50
C LEU A 318 11.51 3.71 -3.20
N ARG A 319 10.73 2.98 -3.99
CA ARG A 319 9.31 2.77 -3.70
C ARG A 319 9.12 2.08 -2.35
N ALA A 320 9.87 1.02 -2.05
CA ALA A 320 9.78 0.35 -0.75
C ALA A 320 10.14 1.28 0.42
N ILE A 321 11.21 2.08 0.28
CA ILE A 321 11.63 3.09 1.27
C ILE A 321 10.52 4.11 1.53
N ARG A 322 9.93 4.67 0.46
CA ARG A 322 8.87 5.70 0.54
C ARG A 322 7.55 5.19 1.10
N ARG A 323 7.33 3.88 1.13
CA ARG A 323 6.10 3.25 1.63
C ARG A 323 6.21 2.75 3.07
N LEU A 324 7.35 2.94 3.73
CA LEU A 324 7.51 2.55 5.12
C LEU A 324 6.51 3.26 6.02
N ASN A 325 5.75 2.46 6.76
CA ASN A 325 4.75 2.93 7.71
C ASN A 325 5.31 2.88 9.14
N TYR A 326 5.71 4.03 9.68
CA TYR A 326 6.20 4.16 11.06
C TYR A 326 5.05 4.38 12.04
N TRP A 327 5.07 3.62 13.13
CA TRP A 327 4.01 3.60 14.14
C TRP A 327 4.34 4.49 15.32
N GLN A 328 3.38 5.33 15.66
CA GLN A 328 3.43 6.23 16.81
C GLN A 328 3.42 5.41 18.10
N SER A 329 4.18 5.88 19.08
CA SER A 329 4.16 5.28 20.42
C SER A 329 4.59 6.30 21.45
N ALA A 330 3.84 6.33 22.55
CA ALA A 330 4.12 7.19 23.68
C ALA A 330 4.19 6.37 24.97
N LYS A 331 5.13 6.76 25.83
CA LYS A 331 5.28 6.20 27.17
C LYS A 331 5.35 7.32 28.19
N THR A 332 4.71 7.10 29.33
CA THR A 332 4.83 7.97 30.50
C THR A 332 5.08 7.10 31.71
N ALA A 333 6.11 7.43 32.48
CA ALA A 333 6.51 6.66 33.65
C ALA A 333 6.75 7.56 34.85
N LEU A 334 6.58 6.98 36.04
CA LEU A 334 6.85 7.57 37.33
C LEU A 334 7.89 6.72 38.06
N VAL A 335 8.93 7.35 38.58
CA VAL A 335 9.99 6.69 39.35
C VAL A 335 9.83 7.01 40.84
N THR A 336 9.75 5.98 41.68
CA THR A 336 9.49 6.09 43.12
C THR A 336 10.58 5.43 43.98
N ASP A 337 10.73 5.94 45.21
CA ASP A 337 11.68 5.41 46.21
C ASP A 337 11.34 3.99 46.69
N THR A 338 10.07 3.60 46.56
CA THR A 338 9.52 2.34 47.07
C THR A 338 8.43 1.84 46.13
N PRO A 339 8.28 0.51 45.97
CA PRO A 339 7.20 -0.10 45.18
C PRO A 339 5.89 -0.09 45.98
N PHE A 340 5.27 1.09 46.11
CA PHE A 340 4.08 1.32 46.97
C PHE A 340 2.85 0.49 46.58
N TRP A 341 2.83 -0.06 45.37
CA TRP A 341 1.79 -0.95 44.86
C TRP A 341 1.86 -2.36 45.44
N THR A 342 2.95 -2.74 46.13
CA THR A 342 3.14 -4.12 46.62
C THR A 342 1.95 -4.60 47.45
N GLY A 343 1.34 -5.72 47.06
CA GLY A 343 0.16 -6.28 47.74
C GLY A 343 -1.17 -5.59 47.42
N THR A 344 -1.23 -4.73 46.40
CA THR A 344 -2.45 -4.07 45.90
C THR A 344 -2.80 -4.58 44.50
N SER A 345 -3.95 -4.18 43.94
CA SER A 345 -4.31 -4.59 42.58
C SER A 345 -3.45 -3.93 41.48
N LEU A 346 -2.69 -2.87 41.80
CA LEU A 346 -1.73 -2.25 40.88
C LEU A 346 -0.41 -3.05 40.78
N ASP A 347 -0.21 -4.08 41.62
CA ASP A 347 1.01 -4.89 41.66
C ASP A 347 1.11 -5.85 40.47
N GLY A 348 1.54 -5.33 39.32
CA GLY A 348 1.76 -6.10 38.11
C GLY A 348 1.45 -5.28 36.87
N VAL A 349 0.44 -5.74 36.12
CA VAL A 349 -0.02 -5.16 34.86
C VAL A 349 -1.47 -4.68 34.98
N THR A 350 -1.78 -3.54 34.36
CA THR A 350 -3.16 -3.11 34.12
C THR A 350 -3.39 -2.96 32.63
N LEU A 351 -4.40 -3.64 32.08
CA LEU A 351 -4.89 -3.51 30.72
C LEU A 351 -6.27 -2.86 30.73
N THR A 352 -6.46 -1.79 29.96
CA THR A 352 -7.71 -1.03 29.97
C THR A 352 -8.06 -0.43 28.61
N ASP A 353 -9.35 -0.22 28.37
CA ASP A 353 -9.88 0.58 27.26
C ASP A 353 -9.80 2.09 27.51
N ARG A 354 -9.44 2.50 28.74
CA ARG A 354 -9.13 3.88 29.13
C ARG A 354 -7.78 4.32 28.57
N LEU A 355 -7.54 5.64 28.57
CA LEU A 355 -6.33 6.24 28.02
C LEU A 355 -4.98 5.60 28.43
N PRO A 356 -4.75 5.12 29.67
CA PRO A 356 -3.49 4.45 30.02
C PRO A 356 -3.13 3.27 29.10
N ARG A 357 -4.14 2.57 28.58
CA ARG A 357 -4.09 1.32 27.80
C ARG A 357 -3.38 0.17 28.51
N ALA A 358 -2.07 0.32 28.76
CA ALA A 358 -1.26 -0.64 29.47
C ALA A 358 -0.37 0.05 30.52
N THR A 359 -0.36 -0.49 31.73
CA THR A 359 0.44 -0.02 32.87
C THR A 359 1.26 -1.17 33.40
N TYR A 360 2.52 -0.89 33.79
CA TYR A 360 3.45 -1.90 34.26
C TYR A 360 4.18 -1.41 35.52
N THR A 361 4.42 -2.32 36.45
CA THR A 361 5.23 -2.08 37.65
C THR A 361 6.54 -2.84 37.58
N LEU A 362 7.64 -2.19 37.92
CA LEU A 362 8.97 -2.80 37.96
C LEU A 362 9.71 -2.34 39.21
N ASP A 363 10.45 -3.26 39.82
CA ASP A 363 11.30 -3.00 40.97
C ASP A 363 12.73 -3.43 40.64
N TYR A 364 13.65 -2.46 40.65
CA TYR A 364 15.06 -2.64 40.34
C TYR A 364 15.89 -3.01 41.58
N GLY A 365 15.26 -3.20 42.74
CA GLY A 365 15.98 -3.54 43.97
C GLY A 365 16.69 -2.34 44.60
N GLU A 366 17.36 -2.56 45.74
CA GLU A 366 17.91 -1.46 46.53
C GLU A 366 18.84 -0.55 45.71
N PRO A 367 18.71 0.78 45.84
CA PRO A 367 19.62 1.72 45.21
C PRO A 367 21.06 1.55 45.72
N PRO A 368 22.08 1.85 44.88
CA PRO A 368 23.48 1.79 45.29
C PRO A 368 23.84 2.76 46.43
N GLU A 369 23.11 3.87 46.55
CA GLU A 369 23.32 4.89 47.58
C GLU A 369 22.00 5.32 48.26
N PRO A 370 22.02 5.75 49.54
CA PRO A 370 20.84 6.23 50.23
C PRO A 370 20.14 7.38 49.50
N GLY A 371 18.79 7.35 49.47
CA GLY A 371 17.99 8.39 48.82
C GLY A 371 17.78 8.18 47.32
N GLY A 372 18.34 7.11 46.73
CA GLY A 372 18.00 6.69 45.38
C GLY A 372 16.61 6.07 45.27
N ARG A 373 16.08 6.06 44.05
CA ARG A 373 14.81 5.42 43.71
C ARG A 373 15.03 4.07 43.04
N ARG A 374 14.13 3.13 43.32
CA ARG A 374 14.22 1.73 42.87
C ARG A 374 13.05 1.23 42.04
N ALA A 375 11.92 1.93 42.09
CA ALA A 375 10.69 1.41 41.55
C ALA A 375 10.20 2.28 40.38
N VAL A 376 9.73 1.63 39.31
CA VAL A 376 9.20 2.28 38.10
C VAL A 376 7.75 1.84 37.92
N LEU A 377 6.85 2.82 37.86
CA LEU A 377 5.47 2.65 37.42
C LEU A 377 5.37 3.25 36.01
N VAL A 378 5.26 2.39 34.99
CA VAL A 378 4.88 2.83 33.65
C VAL A 378 3.40 3.17 33.69
N LEU A 379 3.08 4.45 33.88
CA LEU A 379 1.70 4.95 33.97
C LEU A 379 0.91 4.63 32.71
N SER A 380 1.56 4.70 31.55
CA SER A 380 0.93 4.38 30.27
C SER A 380 1.97 3.97 29.23
N PHE A 381 1.62 2.97 28.45
CA PHE A 381 2.27 2.60 27.21
C PHE A 381 1.23 2.50 26.09
N THR A 382 1.30 3.41 25.12
CA THR A 382 0.29 3.57 24.06
C THR A 382 0.91 3.47 22.67
N TRP A 383 0.05 3.14 21.70
CA TRP A 383 0.40 2.93 20.31
C TRP A 383 -0.60 3.61 19.37
N ALA A 384 -0.14 3.99 18.17
CA ALA A 384 -0.95 4.52 17.08
C ALA A 384 -1.94 5.61 17.53
N LYS A 385 -3.23 5.40 17.28
CA LYS A 385 -4.31 6.33 17.65
C LYS A 385 -4.28 6.75 19.12
N ASP A 386 -3.83 5.89 20.02
CA ASP A 386 -3.77 6.20 21.45
C ASP A 386 -2.53 7.02 21.82
N ALA A 387 -1.40 6.78 21.16
CA ALA A 387 -0.20 7.60 21.34
C ALA A 387 -0.42 9.04 20.87
N VAL A 388 -1.10 9.20 19.73
CA VAL A 388 -1.42 10.52 19.16
C VAL A 388 -2.33 11.35 20.09
N LYS A 389 -3.19 10.72 20.91
CA LYS A 389 -4.05 11.43 21.88
C LYS A 389 -3.24 12.23 22.90
N VAL A 390 -2.06 11.76 23.27
CA VAL A 390 -1.19 12.43 24.26
C VAL A 390 -0.06 13.23 23.62
N GLY A 391 0.17 13.07 22.31
CA GLY A 391 1.25 13.73 21.57
C GLY A 391 1.42 15.22 21.91
N PRO A 392 0.38 16.06 21.77
CA PRO A 392 0.45 17.49 22.06
C PRO A 392 0.55 17.86 23.55
N SER A 393 0.28 16.92 24.47
CA SER A 393 0.21 17.19 25.91
C SER A 393 1.60 17.28 26.54
N THR A 394 1.75 18.24 27.45
CA THR A 394 2.91 18.37 28.33
C THR A 394 3.04 17.18 29.29
N LEU A 395 4.21 16.99 29.89
CA LEU A 395 4.43 15.92 30.89
C LEU A 395 3.42 15.99 32.03
N ASP A 396 3.17 17.18 32.58
CA ASP A 396 2.26 17.37 33.72
C ASP A 396 0.81 17.04 33.35
N GLU A 397 0.36 17.44 32.16
CA GLU A 397 -0.97 17.09 31.64
C GLU A 397 -1.12 15.57 31.46
N ARG A 398 -0.10 14.91 30.88
CA ARG A 398 -0.08 13.44 30.72
C ARG A 398 -0.16 12.76 32.08
N VAL A 399 0.70 13.15 33.01
CA VAL A 399 0.74 12.55 34.36
C VAL A 399 -0.58 12.77 35.09
N ALA A 400 -1.17 13.97 35.02
CA ALA A 400 -2.44 14.27 35.66
C ALA A 400 -3.60 13.41 35.13
N VAL A 401 -3.73 13.30 33.79
CA VAL A 401 -4.81 12.50 33.18
C VAL A 401 -4.63 11.01 33.46
N LEU A 402 -3.41 10.48 33.32
CA LEU A 402 -3.11 9.07 33.54
C LEU A 402 -3.30 8.66 34.99
N THR A 403 -2.87 9.51 35.92
CA THR A 403 -3.09 9.32 37.37
C THR A 403 -4.58 9.28 37.69
N ARG A 404 -5.37 10.17 37.09
CA ARG A 404 -6.82 10.20 37.28
C ARG A 404 -7.48 8.92 36.78
N GLU A 405 -7.11 8.44 35.59
CA GLU A 405 -7.70 7.22 35.04
C GLU A 405 -7.27 5.97 35.83
N LEU A 406 -5.99 5.85 36.20
CA LEU A 406 -5.53 4.74 37.05
C LEU A 406 -6.18 4.74 38.43
N ALA A 407 -6.44 5.92 39.02
CA ALA A 407 -7.18 6.03 40.27
C ALA A 407 -8.64 5.56 40.17
N ARG A 408 -9.22 5.49 38.97
CA ARG A 408 -10.56 4.89 38.77
C ARG A 408 -10.49 3.36 38.74
N VAL A 409 -9.42 2.81 38.18
CA VAL A 409 -9.20 1.35 38.09
C VAL A 409 -8.73 0.78 39.42
N HIS A 410 -7.86 1.51 40.13
CA HIS A 410 -7.27 1.11 41.41
C HIS A 410 -7.58 2.15 42.51
N PRO A 411 -8.84 2.26 42.96
CA PRO A 411 -9.25 3.28 43.92
C PRO A 411 -8.53 3.17 45.28
N GLU A 412 -8.06 1.99 45.66
CA GLU A 412 -7.36 1.74 46.92
C GLU A 412 -5.96 2.36 46.98
N VAL A 413 -5.30 2.54 45.84
CA VAL A 413 -3.98 3.20 45.74
C VAL A 413 -4.06 4.64 45.26
N ALA A 414 -5.26 5.15 44.94
CA ALA A 414 -5.45 6.46 44.33
C ALA A 414 -4.79 7.61 45.12
N GLU A 415 -4.94 7.62 46.44
CA GLU A 415 -4.38 8.66 47.29
C GLU A 415 -2.84 8.57 47.36
N GLU A 416 -2.30 7.36 47.50
CA GLU A 416 -0.85 7.16 47.50
C GLU A 416 -0.25 7.51 46.13
N LEU A 417 -0.87 7.09 45.03
CA LEU A 417 -0.44 7.44 43.67
C LEU A 417 -0.35 8.97 43.48
N ARG A 418 -1.37 9.73 43.92
CA ARG A 418 -1.34 11.20 43.88
C ARG A 418 -0.21 11.79 44.72
N ARG A 419 0.01 11.26 45.93
CA ARG A 419 1.13 11.68 46.78
C ARG A 419 2.48 11.43 46.12
N ARG A 420 2.66 10.30 45.45
CA ARG A 420 3.89 9.95 44.73
C ARG A 420 4.13 10.86 43.54
N VAL A 421 3.10 11.08 42.72
CA VAL A 421 3.14 12.01 41.60
C VAL A 421 3.52 13.42 42.03
N ALA A 422 2.96 13.91 43.15
CA ALA A 422 3.29 15.23 43.70
C ALA A 422 4.75 15.38 44.14
N ARG A 423 5.47 14.28 44.41
CA ARG A 423 6.91 14.28 44.71
C ARG A 423 7.78 14.37 43.44
N GLY A 424 7.18 14.32 42.25
CA GLY A 424 7.87 14.38 40.96
C GLY A 424 8.51 13.04 40.55
N GLY A 425 9.47 13.10 39.63
CA GLY A 425 10.13 11.91 39.09
C GLY A 425 9.40 11.23 37.94
N ALA A 426 8.55 11.99 37.23
CA ALA A 426 7.91 11.52 36.01
C ALA A 426 8.76 11.87 34.77
N CYS A 427 8.64 11.05 33.73
CA CYS A 427 9.19 11.33 32.41
C CYS A 427 8.27 10.77 31.32
N THR A 428 8.41 11.27 30.10
CA THR A 428 7.61 10.83 28.95
C THR A 428 8.41 10.93 27.66
N ILE A 429 7.97 10.18 26.66
CA ILE A 429 8.42 10.28 25.27
C ILE A 429 7.23 10.09 24.33
N SER A 430 7.28 10.74 23.17
CA SER A 430 6.45 10.45 21.99
C SER A 430 7.37 10.32 20.80
N TRP A 431 7.59 9.10 20.32
CA TRP A 431 8.61 8.81 19.31
C TRP A 431 8.38 9.52 17.98
N GLU A 432 7.13 9.82 17.66
CA GLU A 432 6.72 10.59 16.49
C GLU A 432 7.09 12.08 16.54
N LEU A 433 7.40 12.61 17.74
CA LEU A 433 7.85 13.99 17.94
C LEU A 433 9.37 14.11 18.03
N GLU A 434 10.08 12.99 18.18
CA GLU A 434 11.53 12.98 18.21
C GLU A 434 12.09 13.33 16.82
N ARG A 435 13.02 14.30 16.77
CA ARG A 435 13.47 14.94 15.51
C ARG A 435 13.91 13.94 14.44
N ASN A 436 14.61 12.88 14.84
CA ASN A 436 15.25 11.92 13.94
C ASN A 436 14.45 10.63 13.76
N PHE A 437 13.22 10.60 14.24
CA PHE A 437 12.32 9.47 14.13
C PHE A 437 10.94 9.95 13.62
N ARG A 438 10.12 9.03 13.13
CA ARG A 438 8.71 9.29 12.75
C ARG A 438 7.72 8.42 13.51
N GLY A 439 8.23 7.67 14.47
CA GLY A 439 7.53 6.66 15.26
C GLY A 439 8.55 5.72 15.89
N LEU A 440 8.09 4.86 16.79
CA LEU A 440 8.98 3.95 17.50
C LEU A 440 9.54 2.87 16.57
N CYS A 441 8.73 2.30 15.67
CA CYS A 441 9.18 1.29 14.73
C CYS A 441 8.26 1.24 13.51
N ARG A 442 8.67 0.52 12.46
CA ARG A 442 7.80 0.18 11.31
C ARG A 442 6.86 -0.94 11.73
N PHE A 443 5.65 -1.00 11.17
CA PHE A 443 4.89 -2.25 11.07
C PHE A 443 4.19 -2.30 9.71
N SER A 444 4.16 -3.48 9.11
CA SER A 444 3.65 -3.68 7.76
C SER A 444 2.11 -3.61 7.71
N ARG A 445 1.58 -2.89 6.73
CA ARG A 445 0.16 -2.94 6.35
C ARG A 445 -0.11 -4.10 5.39
N PRO A 446 -1.38 -4.47 5.16
CA PRO A 446 -1.72 -5.42 4.09
C PRO A 446 -1.15 -4.99 2.74
N GLY A 447 -0.58 -5.92 1.97
CA GLY A 447 0.00 -5.64 0.66
C GLY A 447 1.47 -5.16 0.66
N GLU A 448 2.10 -4.98 1.82
CA GLU A 448 3.47 -4.44 1.93
C GLU A 448 4.57 -5.53 2.02
N HIS A 449 4.21 -6.82 1.91
CA HIS A 449 5.16 -7.91 2.15
C HIS A 449 6.33 -7.89 1.15
N ASN A 450 6.05 -7.58 -0.12
CA ASN A 450 7.10 -7.50 -1.15
C ASN A 450 7.99 -6.26 -0.97
N TYR A 451 7.48 -5.14 -0.42
CA TYR A 451 8.33 -4.00 -0.07
C TYR A 451 9.30 -4.36 1.07
N GLN A 452 8.81 -5.09 2.08
CA GLN A 452 9.68 -5.58 3.15
C GLN A 452 10.72 -6.58 2.63
N TRP A 453 10.34 -7.41 1.66
CA TRP A 453 11.28 -8.32 0.99
C TRP A 453 12.41 -7.54 0.31
N ASP A 454 12.07 -6.50 -0.47
CA ASP A 454 13.06 -5.68 -1.19
C ASP A 454 14.04 -4.99 -0.21
N LEU A 455 13.52 -4.40 0.88
CA LEU A 455 14.35 -3.78 1.92
C LEU A 455 15.28 -4.78 2.60
N PHE A 456 14.75 -5.96 2.96
CA PHE A 456 15.55 -7.01 3.60
C PHE A 456 16.61 -7.57 2.67
N ALA A 457 16.33 -7.70 1.36
CA ALA A 457 17.24 -8.27 0.38
C ALA A 457 18.34 -7.31 -0.08
N HIS A 458 18.25 -6.01 0.22
CA HIS A 458 19.16 -4.99 -0.31
C HIS A 458 20.65 -5.22 0.05
N PHE A 459 20.97 -5.92 1.14
CA PHE A 459 22.37 -6.23 1.46
C PHE A 459 23.03 -7.19 0.46
N MET A 460 22.25 -7.87 -0.39
CA MET A 460 22.72 -8.79 -1.45
C MET A 460 22.90 -8.05 -2.78
N LYS A 461 24.00 -7.30 -2.91
CA LYS A 461 24.31 -6.38 -4.02
C LYS A 461 25.09 -7.00 -5.18
N ASP A 462 24.73 -8.20 -5.62
CA ASP A 462 25.42 -8.89 -6.72
C ASP A 462 26.85 -9.40 -6.40
N PHE A 463 26.96 -10.26 -5.40
CA PHE A 463 28.23 -10.94 -5.08
C PHE A 463 28.42 -12.28 -5.81
N ALA A 464 27.45 -12.68 -6.65
CA ALA A 464 27.39 -13.99 -7.30
C ALA A 464 26.47 -14.07 -8.55
N GLY A 465 26.02 -12.96 -9.15
CA GLY A 465 25.19 -13.02 -10.36
C GLY A 465 24.39 -11.75 -10.69
N ALA A 466 23.21 -11.61 -10.10
CA ALA A 466 22.37 -10.41 -10.23
C ALA A 466 22.03 -9.91 -8.83
N PRO A 467 21.81 -8.60 -8.63
CA PRO A 467 21.37 -8.06 -7.34
C PRO A 467 20.07 -8.74 -6.91
N ALA A 468 19.92 -9.03 -5.62
CA ALA A 468 18.72 -9.71 -5.14
C ALA A 468 17.47 -8.85 -5.34
N VAL A 469 17.61 -7.52 -5.27
CA VAL A 469 16.56 -6.56 -5.59
C VAL A 469 16.70 -6.17 -7.07
N PRO A 470 15.70 -6.46 -7.92
CA PRO A 470 15.79 -6.16 -9.35
C PRO A 470 15.94 -4.65 -9.62
N GLY A 471 16.91 -4.30 -10.46
CA GLY A 471 17.18 -2.91 -10.86
C GLY A 471 18.04 -2.11 -9.87
N GLU A 472 18.51 -2.73 -8.77
CA GLU A 472 19.48 -2.09 -7.88
C GLU A 472 20.90 -2.27 -8.40
N ALA A 473 21.62 -1.17 -8.65
CA ALA A 473 23.03 -1.24 -9.01
C ALA A 473 23.88 -1.68 -7.79
N PRO A 474 24.90 -2.54 -7.97
CA PRO A 474 25.90 -2.78 -6.93
C PRO A 474 26.57 -1.45 -6.58
N ASN A 475 26.57 -1.09 -5.30
CA ASN A 475 27.17 0.16 -4.83
C ASN A 475 27.56 0.04 -3.33
N PRO A 476 28.44 0.92 -2.81
CA PRO A 476 29.03 0.79 -1.47
C PRO A 476 28.10 1.19 -0.31
N LEU A 477 26.81 1.48 -0.54
CA LEU A 477 25.86 1.91 0.49
C LEU A 477 24.92 0.78 0.93
N PHE A 478 25.02 0.29 2.15
CA PHE A 478 24.20 -0.79 2.70
C PHE A 478 23.14 -0.26 3.64
N LEU A 479 21.91 -0.78 3.56
CA LEU A 479 20.82 -0.44 4.49
C LEU A 479 20.73 -1.52 5.57
N ALA A 480 20.53 -1.10 6.82
CA ALA A 480 20.18 -1.96 7.95
C ALA A 480 19.31 -1.18 8.94
N GLY A 481 18.67 -1.89 9.86
CA GLY A 481 17.66 -1.31 10.74
C GLY A 481 16.52 -2.28 10.95
N ASP A 482 15.73 -2.08 12.01
CA ASP A 482 14.53 -2.89 12.22
C ASP A 482 13.47 -2.66 11.11
N ASP A 483 13.50 -1.52 10.43
CA ASP A 483 12.68 -1.17 9.27
C ASP A 483 13.12 -1.89 7.97
N THR A 484 14.35 -2.41 7.94
CA THR A 484 14.82 -3.36 6.91
C THR A 484 14.60 -4.83 7.31
N ALA A 485 14.32 -5.10 8.58
CA ALA A 485 14.11 -6.44 9.12
C ALA A 485 12.63 -6.87 9.08
N TRP A 486 12.37 -8.18 9.12
CA TRP A 486 11.01 -8.73 9.00
C TRP A 486 10.10 -8.57 10.23
N SER A 487 10.67 -8.39 11.42
CA SER A 487 9.90 -8.13 12.64
C SER A 487 10.43 -6.85 13.27
N SER A 488 9.96 -5.73 12.73
CA SER A 488 10.25 -4.41 13.25
C SER A 488 9.76 -4.26 14.69
N GLY A 489 10.37 -3.37 15.47
CA GLY A 489 10.08 -3.23 16.91
C GLY A 489 10.75 -4.27 17.81
N TRP A 490 11.47 -5.26 17.25
CA TRP A 490 12.28 -6.21 18.01
C TRP A 490 13.77 -5.93 17.86
N LEU A 491 14.44 -5.68 19.00
CA LEU A 491 15.87 -5.34 19.00
C LEU A 491 16.75 -6.44 18.39
N ASP A 492 16.45 -7.70 18.66
CA ASP A 492 17.20 -8.85 18.14
C ASP A 492 17.31 -8.84 16.61
N HIS A 493 16.19 -8.52 15.94
CA HIS A 493 16.11 -8.46 14.49
C HIS A 493 16.79 -7.19 13.93
N ALA A 494 16.81 -6.10 14.70
CA ALA A 494 17.65 -4.95 14.39
C ALA A 494 19.14 -5.33 14.42
N LEU A 495 19.61 -6.07 15.44
CA LEU A 495 21.00 -6.56 15.49
C LEU A 495 21.29 -7.47 14.28
N ALA A 496 20.38 -8.38 13.95
CA ALA A 496 20.52 -9.29 12.81
C ALA A 496 20.64 -8.55 11.46
N SER A 497 19.87 -7.47 11.24
CA SER A 497 20.05 -6.63 10.04
C SER A 497 21.44 -5.98 9.97
N GLY A 498 22.02 -5.63 11.12
CA GLY A 498 23.39 -5.13 11.22
C GLY A 498 24.42 -6.19 10.81
N LEU A 499 24.21 -7.45 11.20
CA LEU A 499 25.03 -8.58 10.75
C LEU A 499 24.92 -8.81 9.24
N ASN A 500 23.71 -8.73 8.67
CA ASN A 500 23.50 -8.86 7.22
C ASN A 500 24.27 -7.78 6.45
N ALA A 501 24.20 -6.52 6.89
CA ALA A 501 24.95 -5.44 6.28
C ALA A 501 26.47 -5.58 6.47
N ALA A 502 26.94 -6.03 7.64
CA ALA A 502 28.36 -6.30 7.87
C ALA A 502 28.88 -7.42 6.95
N TRP A 503 28.09 -8.49 6.74
CA TRP A 503 28.39 -9.52 5.74
C TRP A 503 28.44 -8.93 4.33
N GLY A 504 27.46 -8.08 3.97
CA GLY A 504 27.43 -7.41 2.67
C GLY A 504 28.67 -6.54 2.42
N VAL A 505 29.09 -5.78 3.43
CA VAL A 505 30.34 -4.98 3.38
C VAL A 505 31.57 -5.88 3.27
N LEU A 506 31.67 -6.95 4.05
CA LEU A 506 32.76 -7.93 3.97
C LEU A 506 32.92 -8.45 2.54
N ARG A 507 31.83 -8.92 1.94
CA ARG A 507 31.83 -9.45 0.56
C ARG A 507 32.16 -8.38 -0.47
N TYR A 508 31.61 -7.17 -0.31
CA TYR A 508 31.86 -6.05 -1.22
C TYR A 508 33.32 -5.59 -1.21
N LEU A 509 33.99 -5.67 -0.05
CA LEU A 509 35.42 -5.40 0.07
C LEU A 509 36.31 -6.60 -0.33
N GLY A 510 35.73 -7.66 -0.90
CA GLY A 510 36.45 -8.83 -1.40
C GLY A 510 36.83 -9.85 -0.32
N GLY A 511 36.28 -9.73 0.89
CA GLY A 511 36.44 -10.72 1.94
C GLY A 511 35.47 -11.90 1.81
N ASP A 512 35.71 -12.95 2.59
CA ASP A 512 34.88 -14.16 2.59
C ASP A 512 34.58 -14.66 4.01
N THR A 513 33.53 -15.45 4.15
CA THR A 513 33.24 -16.18 5.39
C THR A 513 34.09 -17.45 5.47
N LEU A 514 34.22 -18.02 6.67
CA LEU A 514 34.91 -19.29 6.83
C LEU A 514 34.03 -20.42 6.29
N PRO A 515 34.58 -21.42 5.58
CA PRO A 515 33.79 -22.49 4.95
C PRO A 515 32.89 -23.28 5.91
N ASP A 516 33.28 -23.39 7.18
CA ASP A 516 32.55 -24.09 8.25
C ASP A 516 31.60 -23.18 9.05
N ASN A 517 31.58 -21.87 8.75
CA ASN A 517 30.71 -20.89 9.38
C ASN A 517 30.12 -19.92 8.33
N PRO A 518 29.24 -20.42 7.44
CA PRO A 518 28.62 -19.60 6.41
C PRO A 518 27.76 -18.50 7.02
N GLY A 519 27.82 -17.31 6.41
CA GLY A 519 27.03 -16.15 6.78
C GLY A 519 25.67 -16.09 6.05
N PRO A 520 24.89 -15.03 6.34
CA PRO A 520 23.52 -14.88 5.83
C PRO A 520 23.40 -14.92 4.30
N GLY A 521 24.35 -14.31 3.59
CA GLY A 521 24.29 -14.26 2.13
C GLY A 521 24.90 -15.49 1.44
N ASP A 522 25.72 -16.29 2.15
CA ASP A 522 26.31 -17.53 1.62
C ASP A 522 25.23 -18.60 1.40
N VAL A 523 24.18 -18.58 2.23
CA VAL A 523 23.03 -19.49 2.13
C VAL A 523 21.88 -18.93 1.27
N TRP A 524 21.99 -17.71 0.74
CA TRP A 524 20.89 -17.03 0.02
C TRP A 524 20.47 -17.77 -1.27
N GLY A 525 21.40 -18.45 -1.93
CA GLY A 525 21.15 -19.27 -3.10
C GLY A 525 20.16 -20.40 -2.81
N ASP A 526 20.21 -20.96 -1.60
CA ASP A 526 19.27 -21.97 -1.13
C ASP A 526 17.91 -21.33 -0.84
N ARG A 527 16.88 -21.83 -1.53
CA ARG A 527 15.50 -21.39 -1.36
C ARG A 527 14.98 -21.63 0.06
N LEU A 528 15.55 -22.56 0.82
CA LEU A 528 15.14 -22.81 2.20
C LEU A 528 15.46 -21.65 3.15
N TYR A 529 16.56 -20.92 2.89
CA TYR A 529 17.01 -19.80 3.74
C TYR A 529 16.60 -18.43 3.20
N ARG A 530 16.19 -18.36 1.93
CA ARG A 530 15.70 -17.13 1.31
C ARG A 530 14.24 -16.83 1.69
N PRO A 531 13.91 -15.59 2.12
CA PRO A 531 12.53 -15.24 2.46
C PRO A 531 11.55 -15.46 1.30
N VAL A 532 10.32 -15.87 1.64
CA VAL A 532 9.24 -16.09 0.67
C VAL A 532 8.73 -14.75 0.14
N THR A 533 8.53 -14.64 -1.17
CA THR A 533 7.84 -13.50 -1.82
C THR A 533 6.35 -13.77 -1.90
N ALA A 534 5.53 -12.71 -1.84
CA ALA A 534 4.11 -12.83 -2.12
C ALA A 534 3.87 -13.01 -3.63
N PRO A 535 2.87 -13.79 -4.06
CA PRO A 535 2.54 -13.94 -5.47
C PRO A 535 2.23 -12.57 -6.08
N THR A 536 2.95 -12.19 -7.14
CA THR A 536 2.52 -11.07 -7.99
C THR A 536 1.59 -11.64 -9.06
N ALA A 537 0.65 -10.84 -9.58
CA ALA A 537 -0.33 -11.28 -10.58
C ALA A 537 0.29 -11.96 -11.83
N ALA A 538 1.60 -11.77 -12.07
CA ALA A 538 2.38 -12.46 -13.10
C ALA A 538 2.81 -13.91 -12.77
N THR A 539 2.55 -14.40 -11.56
CA THR A 539 3.00 -15.74 -11.08
C THR A 539 1.86 -16.48 -10.39
N THR A 540 0.82 -16.83 -11.14
CA THR A 540 -0.15 -17.85 -10.74
C THR A 540 -0.15 -18.99 -11.76
N SER A 541 0.89 -19.82 -11.72
CA SER A 541 0.70 -21.24 -12.04
C SER A 541 0.19 -21.90 -10.76
N ALA A 542 -1.10 -22.22 -10.70
CA ALA A 542 -1.68 -22.96 -9.60
C ALA A 542 -0.90 -24.26 -9.35
N PRO A 543 -0.58 -24.64 -8.10
CA PRO A 543 -0.10 -25.98 -7.81
C PRO A 543 -1.27 -26.95 -8.02
N GLY A 544 -1.12 -27.88 -8.95
CA GLY A 544 -2.13 -28.90 -9.25
C GLY A 544 -2.47 -29.73 -8.01
N PRO A 545 -3.73 -30.19 -7.86
CA PRO A 545 -4.09 -31.04 -6.75
C PRO A 545 -3.43 -32.40 -6.94
N GLY A 546 -2.45 -32.70 -6.07
CA GLY A 546 -1.92 -34.04 -5.92
C GLY A 546 -3.03 -34.97 -5.47
N SER A 547 -3.26 -36.00 -6.29
CA SER A 547 -4.11 -37.14 -5.99
C SER A 547 -3.59 -37.87 -4.75
N ASP A 548 -4.34 -37.80 -3.65
CA ASP A 548 -4.42 -38.88 -2.69
C ASP A 548 -5.58 -38.62 -1.74
N ARG A 549 -6.69 -39.32 -1.98
CA ARG A 549 -7.59 -39.79 -0.93
C ARG A 549 -8.49 -40.89 -1.48
N ALA A 550 -8.35 -42.04 -0.84
CA ALA A 550 -9.08 -43.27 -1.04
C ALA A 550 -10.60 -43.08 -0.85
N GLU A 551 -11.37 -43.83 -1.63
CA GLU A 551 -12.79 -44.09 -1.36
C GLU A 551 -12.97 -44.78 0.01
N PRO A 552 -14.14 -44.60 0.64
CA PRO A 552 -15.19 -45.59 0.44
C PRO A 552 -16.59 -44.98 0.25
N GLY A 553 -17.42 -45.68 -0.53
CA GLY A 553 -18.77 -45.25 -0.90
C GLY A 553 -19.86 -45.49 0.15
N SER A 554 -21.06 -45.01 -0.16
CA SER A 554 -22.32 -45.78 -0.15
C SER A 554 -23.52 -44.87 -0.43
N ASP A 555 -24.45 -45.47 -1.16
CA ASP A 555 -25.79 -45.07 -1.59
C ASP A 555 -26.65 -44.27 -0.60
N ALA A 556 -27.41 -43.29 -1.09
CA ALA A 556 -28.89 -43.28 -1.05
C ALA A 556 -29.49 -41.92 -1.47
N GLU A 557 -30.57 -41.99 -2.24
CA GLU A 557 -31.38 -40.89 -2.81
C GLU A 557 -32.69 -40.66 -1.98
N PRO A 558 -33.66 -39.76 -2.30
CA PRO A 558 -33.77 -38.38 -1.79
C PRO A 558 -35.13 -37.97 -1.13
N GLY A 559 -35.17 -36.75 -0.53
CA GLY A 559 -36.33 -35.82 -0.41
C GLY A 559 -36.93 -35.56 1.01
N PRO A 560 -37.76 -34.49 1.25
CA PRO A 560 -37.90 -33.19 0.58
C PRO A 560 -38.01 -31.93 1.53
N GLY A 561 -37.37 -30.81 1.13
CA GLY A 561 -37.70 -29.37 1.41
C GLY A 561 -37.79 -28.83 2.86
N PRO A 562 -37.95 -27.49 3.08
CA PRO A 562 -37.70 -26.32 2.23
C PRO A 562 -36.70 -25.32 2.90
N GLY A 563 -35.99 -24.49 2.12
CA GLY A 563 -35.08 -23.50 2.70
C GLY A 563 -34.60 -22.45 1.72
N THR A 564 -35.06 -21.23 1.95
CA THR A 564 -34.73 -19.97 1.28
C THR A 564 -33.24 -19.61 1.38
N GLY A 565 -32.62 -19.24 0.26
CA GLY A 565 -31.31 -18.60 0.21
C GLY A 565 -30.82 -18.50 -1.23
N SER A 566 -31.07 -17.36 -1.88
CA SER A 566 -30.53 -17.09 -3.21
C SER A 566 -29.05 -16.72 -3.08
N ASP A 567 -28.17 -17.67 -3.40
CA ASP A 567 -26.77 -17.41 -3.67
C ASP A 567 -26.65 -16.57 -4.95
N ARG A 568 -26.23 -15.31 -4.80
CA ARG A 568 -25.68 -14.53 -5.92
C ARG A 568 -24.25 -15.00 -6.17
N ALA A 569 -24.15 -16.14 -6.86
CA ALA A 569 -22.95 -16.50 -7.59
C ALA A 569 -22.76 -15.50 -8.75
N THR A 570 -21.51 -15.12 -8.97
CA THR A 570 -20.98 -14.37 -10.10
C THR A 570 -21.52 -14.89 -11.44
N ALA A 571 -22.51 -14.20 -12.00
CA ALA A 571 -22.92 -14.34 -13.39
C ALA A 571 -22.18 -13.27 -14.22
N ALA A 572 -21.03 -13.67 -14.78
CA ALA A 572 -20.45 -13.07 -15.97
C ALA A 572 -19.85 -14.19 -16.82
N THR A 573 -20.71 -15.14 -17.18
CA THR A 573 -20.52 -15.96 -18.38
C THR A 573 -21.72 -15.63 -19.24
N SER A 574 -21.55 -14.66 -20.15
CA SER A 574 -22.51 -14.43 -21.21
C SER A 574 -22.52 -15.68 -22.09
N VAL A 575 -23.61 -16.44 -22.00
CA VAL A 575 -23.99 -17.35 -23.08
C VAL A 575 -24.54 -16.45 -24.18
N HIS A 576 -23.65 -15.95 -25.05
CA HIS A 576 -24.11 -15.63 -26.40
C HIS A 576 -24.61 -16.96 -26.97
N GLU A 577 -25.89 -17.03 -27.36
CA GLU A 577 -26.27 -18.02 -28.36
C GLU A 577 -25.26 -17.91 -29.50
N PRO A 578 -24.61 -19.00 -29.92
CA PRO A 578 -23.73 -18.94 -31.07
C PRO A 578 -24.60 -18.44 -32.22
N ALA A 579 -24.25 -17.26 -32.75
CA ALA A 579 -24.77 -16.85 -34.03
C ALA A 579 -24.54 -18.04 -34.97
N GLU A 580 -25.60 -18.54 -35.62
CA GLU A 580 -25.49 -19.44 -36.77
C GLU A 580 -24.72 -18.68 -37.87
N GLY A 581 -23.41 -18.58 -37.72
CA GLY A 581 -22.52 -17.78 -38.52
C GLY A 581 -21.57 -18.70 -39.25
N ARG A 582 -21.56 -18.62 -40.58
CA ARG A 582 -20.49 -19.23 -41.39
C ARG A 582 -19.14 -18.75 -40.87
N ASP A 583 -18.17 -19.66 -40.79
CA ASP A 583 -16.76 -19.33 -40.58
C ASP A 583 -16.35 -18.20 -41.53
N ARG A 584 -15.55 -17.23 -41.07
CA ARG A 584 -15.08 -16.13 -41.93
C ARG A 584 -13.57 -16.01 -41.89
N LEU A 585 -12.95 -15.90 -43.06
CA LEU A 585 -11.56 -15.46 -43.19
C LEU A 585 -11.55 -14.00 -43.61
N VAL A 586 -11.02 -13.11 -42.77
CA VAL A 586 -10.83 -11.69 -43.08
C VAL A 586 -9.37 -11.45 -43.45
N THR A 587 -9.13 -10.81 -44.60
CA THR A 587 -7.78 -10.51 -45.12
C THR A 587 -7.63 -9.03 -45.45
N ALA A 588 -6.46 -8.45 -45.15
CA ALA A 588 -6.12 -7.06 -45.44
C ALA A 588 -4.61 -6.92 -45.74
N GLU A 589 -4.14 -5.73 -46.11
CA GLU A 589 -2.69 -5.50 -46.31
C GLU A 589 -1.91 -5.44 -44.99
N ARG A 590 -2.55 -4.91 -43.95
CA ARG A 590 -1.97 -4.67 -42.63
C ARG A 590 -2.97 -5.07 -41.54
N LEU A 591 -2.46 -5.40 -40.36
CA LEU A 591 -3.23 -5.74 -39.17
C LEU A 591 -2.58 -5.11 -37.94
N TRP A 592 -3.26 -4.15 -37.31
CA TRP A 592 -3.00 -3.73 -35.95
C TRP A 592 -3.67 -4.70 -34.96
N ASP A 593 -2.87 -5.53 -34.29
CA ASP A 593 -3.40 -6.60 -33.43
C ASP A 593 -3.81 -6.16 -32.02
N GLY A 594 -3.82 -4.86 -31.76
CA GLY A 594 -4.06 -4.24 -30.45
C GLY A 594 -2.78 -3.81 -29.72
N GLU A 595 -1.62 -4.24 -30.20
CA GLU A 595 -0.31 -3.83 -29.67
C GLU A 595 0.71 -3.47 -30.75
N ARG A 596 0.66 -4.14 -31.91
CA ARG A 596 1.65 -3.94 -32.99
C ARG A 596 1.06 -4.15 -34.37
N MET A 597 1.73 -3.56 -35.36
CA MET A 597 1.41 -3.74 -36.78
C MET A 597 1.98 -5.06 -37.32
N ARG A 598 1.17 -5.78 -38.10
CA ARG A 598 1.52 -6.95 -38.91
C ARG A 598 1.19 -6.64 -40.36
N SER A 599 1.92 -7.20 -41.32
CA SER A 599 1.74 -6.86 -42.74
C SER A 599 1.75 -8.08 -43.66
N GLY A 600 1.17 -7.92 -44.85
CA GLY A 600 1.16 -8.94 -45.90
C GLY A 600 0.39 -10.18 -45.46
N ARG A 601 1.00 -11.37 -45.63
CA ARG A 601 0.35 -12.63 -45.27
C ARG A 601 0.00 -12.71 -43.77
N ALA A 602 0.67 -11.96 -42.91
CA ALA A 602 0.40 -11.96 -41.47
C ALA A 602 -0.90 -11.23 -41.08
N ALA A 603 -1.52 -10.49 -42.02
CA ALA A 603 -2.78 -9.76 -41.83
C ALA A 603 -3.99 -10.60 -42.27
N ARG A 604 -4.12 -11.79 -41.69
CA ARG A 604 -5.21 -12.76 -41.96
C ARG A 604 -5.78 -13.26 -40.64
N VAL A 605 -7.10 -13.29 -40.54
CA VAL A 605 -7.82 -13.63 -39.32
C VAL A 605 -8.98 -14.58 -39.63
N LEU A 606 -8.97 -15.77 -39.03
CA LEU A 606 -10.08 -16.72 -39.10
C LEU A 606 -11.00 -16.48 -37.88
N VAL A 607 -12.28 -16.27 -38.16
CA VAL A 607 -13.34 -16.04 -37.18
C VAL A 607 -14.27 -17.24 -37.19
N ARG A 608 -14.53 -17.79 -36.00
CA ARG A 608 -15.46 -18.89 -35.74
C ARG A 608 -16.17 -18.65 -34.41
N ASP A 609 -17.48 -18.89 -34.37
CA ASP A 609 -18.30 -18.77 -33.15
C ASP A 609 -18.11 -17.44 -32.40
N GLY A 610 -18.01 -16.34 -33.15
CA GLY A 610 -17.83 -14.99 -32.60
C GLY A 610 -16.45 -14.70 -31.98
N ARG A 611 -15.46 -15.59 -32.17
CA ARG A 611 -14.09 -15.45 -31.67
C ARG A 611 -13.06 -15.60 -32.78
N PHE A 612 -11.86 -15.09 -32.53
CA PHE A 612 -10.71 -15.35 -33.39
C PHE A 612 -10.21 -16.78 -33.14
N GLU A 613 -10.27 -17.63 -34.15
CA GLU A 613 -9.74 -19.01 -34.10
C GLU A 613 -8.23 -19.00 -34.37
N ALA A 614 -7.80 -18.28 -35.41
CA ALA A 614 -6.41 -18.24 -35.85
C ALA A 614 -6.05 -16.90 -36.49
N VAL A 615 -4.79 -16.46 -36.33
CA VAL A 615 -4.27 -15.18 -36.85
C VAL A 615 -2.86 -15.40 -37.41
N GLY A 616 -2.60 -14.97 -38.64
CA GLY A 616 -1.25 -14.97 -39.23
C GLY A 616 -1.12 -15.64 -40.61
N GLU A 617 0.13 -15.84 -41.03
CA GLU A 617 0.50 -16.20 -42.41
C GLU A 617 -0.10 -17.52 -42.90
N ASP A 618 -0.10 -18.52 -42.02
CA ASP A 618 -0.51 -19.90 -42.33
C ASP A 618 -2.02 -20.14 -42.19
N VAL A 619 -2.81 -19.10 -41.93
CA VAL A 619 -4.27 -19.23 -41.77
C VAL A 619 -4.92 -19.43 -43.14
N ALA A 620 -5.45 -20.63 -43.41
CA ALA A 620 -6.21 -20.93 -44.62
C ALA A 620 -7.72 -20.93 -44.35
N PRO A 621 -8.57 -20.55 -45.32
CA PRO A 621 -10.01 -20.64 -45.15
C PRO A 621 -10.45 -22.13 -45.15
N PRO A 622 -11.27 -22.57 -44.18
CA PRO A 622 -12.03 -23.81 -44.28
C PRO A 622 -12.87 -23.87 -45.58
N ALA A 623 -13.24 -25.07 -46.03
CA ALA A 623 -13.90 -25.29 -47.33
C ALA A 623 -15.20 -24.48 -47.52
N ASP A 624 -15.89 -24.12 -46.44
CA ASP A 624 -17.17 -23.39 -46.44
C ASP A 624 -17.08 -21.99 -45.80
N ALA A 625 -15.88 -21.48 -45.54
CA ALA A 625 -15.71 -20.16 -44.93
C ALA A 625 -15.94 -19.02 -45.92
N GLU A 626 -16.64 -17.97 -45.49
CA GLU A 626 -16.76 -16.72 -46.24
C GLU A 626 -15.42 -15.98 -46.22
N VAL A 627 -14.88 -15.64 -47.39
CA VAL A 627 -13.67 -14.81 -47.50
C VAL A 627 -14.06 -13.36 -47.65
N VAL A 628 -13.66 -12.53 -46.70
CA VAL A 628 -13.80 -11.07 -46.73
C VAL A 628 -12.42 -10.47 -47.00
N ASP A 629 -12.18 -10.07 -48.25
CA ASP A 629 -10.91 -9.46 -48.66
C ASP A 629 -11.03 -7.94 -48.72
N LEU A 630 -10.11 -7.25 -48.03
CA LEU A 630 -10.07 -5.80 -47.85
C LEU A 630 -8.72 -5.24 -48.37
N PRO A 631 -8.51 -5.25 -49.70
CA PRO A 631 -7.26 -4.76 -50.30
C PRO A 631 -7.07 -3.26 -50.03
N GLY A 632 -5.83 -2.79 -49.85
CA GLY A 632 -5.53 -1.39 -49.54
C GLY A 632 -5.86 -0.94 -48.11
N HIS A 633 -6.38 -1.83 -47.26
CA HIS A 633 -6.81 -1.47 -45.90
C HIS A 633 -5.83 -1.95 -44.82
N THR A 634 -5.87 -1.26 -43.69
CA THR A 634 -5.39 -1.76 -42.40
C THR A 634 -6.57 -2.29 -41.59
N LEU A 635 -6.50 -3.55 -41.20
CA LEU A 635 -7.38 -4.17 -40.24
C LEU A 635 -6.92 -3.83 -38.82
N LEU A 636 -7.82 -3.51 -37.90
CA LEU A 636 -7.53 -3.23 -36.50
C LEU A 636 -8.42 -4.10 -35.62
N ALA A 637 -7.96 -4.38 -34.40
CA ALA A 637 -8.85 -4.80 -33.33
C ALA A 637 -10.01 -3.80 -33.16
N GLY A 638 -11.18 -4.28 -32.74
CA GLY A 638 -12.31 -3.42 -32.39
C GLY A 638 -11.92 -2.28 -31.46
N LEU A 639 -12.30 -1.05 -31.82
CA LEU A 639 -11.94 0.13 -31.03
C LEU A 639 -12.78 0.20 -29.75
N ILE A 640 -12.17 0.79 -28.71
CA ILE A 640 -12.75 0.98 -27.39
C ILE A 640 -12.63 2.46 -27.02
N ASP A 641 -13.77 3.12 -26.80
CA ASP A 641 -13.82 4.46 -26.24
C ASP A 641 -14.09 4.37 -24.73
N CYS A 642 -13.17 4.84 -23.89
CA CYS A 642 -13.29 4.75 -22.44
C CYS A 642 -14.01 5.94 -21.79
N HIS A 643 -14.49 6.92 -22.55
CA HIS A 643 -15.21 8.08 -22.00
C HIS A 643 -16.17 8.68 -23.03
N VAL A 644 -17.45 8.31 -22.90
CA VAL A 644 -18.57 8.90 -23.65
C VAL A 644 -19.73 9.23 -22.71
N HIS A 645 -20.69 9.99 -23.22
CA HIS A 645 -21.98 10.26 -22.58
C HIS A 645 -23.13 10.10 -23.59
N VAL A 646 -23.67 8.90 -23.74
CA VAL A 646 -24.71 8.62 -24.76
C VAL A 646 -26.08 9.21 -24.39
N LEU A 647 -26.27 9.53 -23.11
CA LEU A 647 -27.40 10.31 -22.61
C LEU A 647 -26.92 11.75 -22.37
N ASP A 648 -27.08 12.59 -23.40
CA ASP A 648 -26.67 14.01 -23.42
C ASP A 648 -27.18 14.81 -22.20
N GLU A 649 -26.31 15.64 -21.61
CA GLU A 649 -26.63 16.48 -20.46
C GLU A 649 -27.75 17.50 -20.74
N GLY A 650 -27.91 17.94 -22.00
CA GLY A 650 -29.02 18.78 -22.45
C GLY A 650 -30.39 18.08 -22.36
N LEU A 651 -30.41 16.76 -22.11
CA LEU A 651 -31.59 15.93 -21.98
C LEU A 651 -32.00 15.63 -20.53
N ASN A 652 -31.26 16.12 -19.53
CA ASN A 652 -31.48 15.78 -18.13
C ASN A 652 -32.88 16.14 -17.59
N THR A 653 -33.63 17.00 -18.29
CA THR A 653 -35.02 17.36 -17.95
C THR A 653 -36.07 16.66 -18.82
N ALA A 654 -35.67 15.95 -19.88
CA ALA A 654 -36.58 15.20 -20.74
C ALA A 654 -37.03 13.89 -20.03
N PRO A 655 -38.24 13.38 -20.32
CA PRO A 655 -38.65 12.06 -19.84
C PRO A 655 -37.65 10.98 -20.27
N ILE A 656 -37.33 10.04 -19.38
CA ILE A 656 -36.29 9.03 -19.60
C ILE A 656 -36.44 8.26 -20.93
N GLY A 657 -37.67 7.90 -21.31
CA GLY A 657 -37.92 7.22 -22.59
C GLY A 657 -37.48 8.02 -23.81
N THR A 658 -37.60 9.36 -23.77
CA THR A 658 -37.09 10.24 -24.83
C THR A 658 -35.56 10.26 -24.85
N GLN A 659 -34.92 10.27 -23.67
CA GLN A 659 -33.46 10.24 -23.58
C GLN A 659 -32.89 8.94 -24.19
N LEU A 660 -33.45 7.79 -23.79
CA LEU A 660 -33.06 6.47 -24.29
C LEU A 660 -33.23 6.36 -25.81
N LEU A 661 -34.36 6.84 -26.36
CA LEU A 661 -34.59 6.82 -27.81
C LEU A 661 -33.62 7.74 -28.59
N ARG A 662 -33.17 8.84 -27.98
CA ARG A 662 -32.18 9.76 -28.58
C ARG A 662 -30.75 9.25 -28.49
N ALA A 663 -30.46 8.30 -27.60
CA ALA A 663 -29.16 7.63 -27.56
C ALA A 663 -28.95 6.65 -28.72
N LEU A 664 -30.03 6.12 -29.31
CA LEU A 664 -29.92 5.07 -30.33
C LEU A 664 -29.14 5.51 -31.59
N PRO A 665 -29.35 6.72 -32.16
CA PRO A 665 -28.49 7.22 -33.23
C PRO A 665 -27.02 7.33 -32.80
N ALA A 666 -26.75 7.87 -31.61
CA ALA A 666 -25.38 8.00 -31.10
C ALA A 666 -24.66 6.65 -30.98
N LEU A 667 -25.35 5.63 -30.46
CA LEU A 667 -24.83 4.26 -30.38
C LEU A 667 -24.54 3.67 -31.76
N ARG A 668 -25.39 3.94 -32.76
CA ARG A 668 -25.14 3.52 -34.16
C ARG A 668 -23.96 4.25 -34.77
N ASP A 669 -23.83 5.56 -34.53
CA ASP A 669 -22.73 6.36 -35.03
C ASP A 669 -21.40 5.91 -34.43
N LEU A 670 -21.34 5.66 -33.12
CA LEU A 670 -20.16 5.11 -32.44
C LEU A 670 -19.76 3.75 -33.04
N LEU A 671 -20.71 2.83 -33.21
CA LEU A 671 -20.45 1.53 -33.85
C LEU A 671 -19.99 1.69 -35.30
N ALA A 672 -20.61 2.57 -36.06
CA ALA A 672 -20.26 2.84 -37.46
C ALA A 672 -18.86 3.46 -37.61
N ASN A 673 -18.35 4.13 -36.58
CA ASN A 673 -16.98 4.65 -36.47
C ASN A 673 -15.99 3.61 -35.88
N GLY A 674 -16.38 2.34 -35.78
CA GLY A 674 -15.50 1.25 -35.38
C GLY A 674 -15.36 1.06 -33.87
N PHE A 675 -16.04 1.86 -33.05
CA PHE A 675 -16.11 1.61 -31.60
C PHE A 675 -17.06 0.46 -31.35
N THR A 676 -16.49 -0.71 -31.03
CA THR A 676 -17.26 -1.93 -30.73
C THR A 676 -17.58 -2.06 -29.25
N THR A 677 -16.89 -1.28 -28.41
CA THR A 677 -17.07 -1.17 -26.96
C THR A 677 -16.96 0.30 -26.55
N VAL A 678 -17.80 0.75 -25.62
CA VAL A 678 -17.68 2.08 -25.01
C VAL A 678 -17.87 2.01 -23.50
N ARG A 679 -17.19 2.88 -22.74
CA ARG A 679 -17.46 3.13 -21.33
C ARG A 679 -18.17 4.46 -21.19
N ASP A 680 -19.44 4.40 -20.78
CA ASP A 680 -20.23 5.58 -20.46
C ASP A 680 -19.98 5.99 -19.00
N LEU A 681 -19.60 7.24 -18.79
CA LEU A 681 -19.17 7.76 -17.49
C LEU A 681 -20.16 8.76 -16.88
N GLY A 682 -21.45 8.59 -17.12
CA GLY A 682 -22.48 9.31 -16.40
C GLY A 682 -23.68 9.58 -17.27
N SER A 683 -24.85 9.29 -16.70
CA SER A 683 -26.18 9.57 -17.26
C SER A 683 -27.04 10.27 -16.22
N GLY A 684 -27.18 11.59 -16.35
CA GLY A 684 -28.16 12.42 -15.64
C GLY A 684 -28.51 12.02 -14.20
N ASP A 685 -29.79 12.18 -13.83
CA ASP A 685 -30.33 11.82 -12.49
C ASP A 685 -30.90 10.38 -12.43
N HIS A 686 -30.98 9.69 -13.57
CA HIS A 686 -31.55 8.34 -13.67
C HIS A 686 -30.56 7.39 -14.35
N PRO A 687 -30.36 6.15 -13.85
CA PRO A 687 -29.35 5.21 -14.36
C PRO A 687 -29.74 4.56 -15.70
N GLY A 688 -30.26 5.33 -16.67
CA GLY A 688 -30.77 4.80 -17.95
C GLY A 688 -29.71 4.16 -18.84
N THR A 689 -28.43 4.45 -18.61
CA THR A 689 -27.32 3.76 -19.29
C THR A 689 -27.22 2.28 -18.91
N VAL A 690 -27.66 1.90 -17.71
CA VAL A 690 -27.78 0.48 -17.30
C VAL A 690 -28.79 -0.23 -18.19
N ASP A 691 -29.95 0.39 -18.42
CA ASP A 691 -30.98 -0.18 -19.30
C ASP A 691 -30.48 -0.29 -20.76
N LEU A 692 -29.74 0.71 -21.25
CA LEU A 692 -29.13 0.64 -22.58
C LEU A 692 -28.10 -0.49 -22.69
N ARG A 693 -27.20 -0.61 -21.70
CA ARG A 693 -26.22 -1.70 -21.65
C ARG A 693 -26.91 -3.05 -21.72
N ASP A 694 -27.93 -3.26 -20.89
CA ASP A 694 -28.65 -4.53 -20.80
C ASP A 694 -29.44 -4.80 -22.09
N ALA A 695 -30.04 -3.77 -22.70
CA ALA A 695 -30.72 -3.88 -23.99
C ALA A 695 -29.76 -4.22 -25.15
N LEU A 696 -28.55 -3.67 -25.15
CA LEU A 696 -27.49 -4.01 -26.11
C LEU A 696 -27.01 -5.44 -25.90
N ALA A 697 -26.77 -5.85 -24.66
CA ALA A 697 -26.37 -7.22 -24.32
C ALA A 697 -27.43 -8.26 -24.71
N ALA A 698 -28.71 -7.89 -24.60
CA ALA A 698 -29.85 -8.71 -25.03
C ALA A 698 -30.15 -8.64 -26.54
N GLY A 699 -29.42 -7.82 -27.31
CA GLY A 699 -29.63 -7.63 -28.75
C GLY A 699 -30.94 -6.91 -29.12
N ILE A 700 -31.58 -6.21 -28.17
CA ILE A 700 -32.82 -5.45 -28.39
C ILE A 700 -32.52 -4.19 -29.23
N VAL A 701 -31.37 -3.57 -28.98
CA VAL A 701 -30.87 -2.41 -29.73
C VAL A 701 -29.48 -2.70 -30.29
N GLU A 702 -29.11 -2.02 -31.35
CA GLU A 702 -27.81 -2.16 -32.01
C GLU A 702 -26.87 -1.01 -31.60
N GLY A 703 -25.63 -1.36 -31.29
CA GLY A 703 -24.60 -0.40 -30.85
C GLY A 703 -23.35 -1.10 -30.29
N PRO A 704 -22.37 -0.33 -29.80
CA PRO A 704 -21.23 -0.88 -29.07
C PRO A 704 -21.67 -1.60 -27.80
N ARG A 705 -20.89 -2.57 -27.32
CA ARG A 705 -21.01 -3.07 -25.95
C ARG A 705 -20.73 -1.92 -24.98
N MET A 706 -21.51 -1.82 -23.91
CA MET A 706 -21.35 -0.75 -22.93
C MET A 706 -20.79 -1.26 -21.60
N VAL A 707 -19.94 -0.45 -20.99
CA VAL A 707 -19.55 -0.51 -19.58
C VAL A 707 -20.03 0.78 -18.94
N VAL A 708 -20.76 0.72 -17.82
CA VAL A 708 -21.49 1.92 -17.34
C VAL A 708 -21.13 2.34 -15.92
N ALA A 709 -20.88 3.64 -15.75
CA ALA A 709 -20.94 4.34 -14.48
C ALA A 709 -22.19 5.25 -14.47
N PRO A 710 -23.32 4.81 -13.88
CA PRO A 710 -24.63 5.36 -14.21
C PRO A 710 -24.82 6.82 -13.83
N ASN A 711 -24.43 7.27 -12.63
CA ASN A 711 -24.47 8.69 -12.27
C ASN A 711 -23.11 9.18 -11.79
N ILE A 712 -22.80 10.45 -12.09
CA ILE A 712 -21.61 11.13 -11.58
C ILE A 712 -21.85 11.67 -10.17
N LEU A 713 -21.07 11.17 -9.21
CA LEU A 713 -21.10 11.67 -7.83
C LEU A 713 -20.34 13.00 -7.74
N SER A 714 -20.92 13.99 -7.07
CA SER A 714 -20.29 15.32 -6.92
C SER A 714 -20.58 15.95 -5.56
N ALA A 715 -19.68 16.80 -5.10
CA ALA A 715 -19.95 17.71 -3.99
C ALA A 715 -20.95 18.78 -4.41
N SER A 716 -21.67 19.34 -3.42
CA SER A 716 -22.49 20.54 -3.61
C SER A 716 -21.62 21.71 -4.11
N GLY A 717 -22.09 22.43 -5.13
CA GLY A 717 -21.31 23.46 -5.82
C GLY A 717 -20.15 22.93 -6.69
N GLY A 718 -20.05 21.61 -6.89
CA GLY A 718 -19.09 20.98 -7.80
C GLY A 718 -19.67 20.68 -9.19
N HIS A 719 -18.92 19.93 -10.00
CA HIS A 719 -19.23 19.71 -11.41
C HIS A 719 -20.57 19.01 -11.68
N GLY A 720 -20.99 18.12 -10.78
CA GLY A 720 -22.27 17.40 -10.87
C GLY A 720 -23.45 18.15 -10.27
N ASP A 721 -23.27 19.37 -9.74
CA ASP A 721 -24.37 20.24 -9.28
C ASP A 721 -24.95 20.99 -10.49
N LYS A 722 -25.88 20.34 -11.18
CA LYS A 722 -26.33 20.76 -12.52
C LYS A 722 -27.22 22.00 -12.49
N GLU A 723 -28.00 22.21 -11.44
CA GLU A 723 -28.98 23.31 -11.35
C GLU A 723 -28.96 24.02 -9.98
N PRO A 724 -27.84 24.67 -9.62
CA PRO A 724 -27.70 25.33 -8.31
C PRO A 724 -28.71 26.46 -8.11
N ALA A 725 -29.17 27.07 -9.21
CA ALA A 725 -30.23 28.08 -9.19
C ALA A 725 -31.59 27.49 -8.78
N LEU A 726 -31.91 26.25 -9.18
CA LEU A 726 -33.14 25.57 -8.74
C LEU A 726 -33.08 25.20 -7.26
N THR A 727 -31.91 24.76 -6.77
CA THR A 727 -31.69 24.55 -5.34
C THR A 727 -31.91 25.84 -4.56
N THR A 728 -31.31 26.94 -5.00
CA THR A 728 -31.37 28.23 -4.31
C THR A 728 -32.78 28.84 -4.34
N ARG A 729 -33.49 28.73 -5.47
CA ARG A 729 -34.79 29.38 -5.69
C ARG A 729 -35.98 28.53 -5.22
N PHE A 730 -35.87 27.20 -5.29
CA PHE A 730 -36.98 26.27 -5.08
C PHE A 730 -36.66 25.09 -4.14
N GLY A 731 -35.42 24.96 -3.65
CA GLY A 731 -35.01 23.84 -2.79
C GLY A 731 -34.84 22.50 -3.51
N LEU A 732 -34.81 22.51 -4.85
CA LEU A 732 -34.69 21.30 -5.68
C LEU A 732 -33.23 21.03 -6.02
N ARG A 733 -32.67 19.92 -5.50
CA ARG A 733 -31.33 19.44 -5.85
C ARG A 733 -31.39 18.60 -7.11
N VAL A 734 -30.51 18.89 -8.06
CA VAL A 734 -30.36 18.19 -9.35
C VAL A 734 -28.93 17.69 -9.42
N GLY A 735 -28.75 16.42 -9.79
CA GLY A 735 -27.47 15.72 -9.73
C GLY A 735 -27.35 14.77 -8.54
N THR A 736 -26.38 13.86 -8.62
CA THR A 736 -26.06 12.91 -7.56
C THR A 736 -25.10 13.54 -6.55
N LEU A 737 -25.63 14.46 -5.75
CA LEU A 737 -24.86 15.23 -4.77
C LEU A 737 -24.60 14.43 -3.48
N ALA A 738 -23.36 14.50 -3.00
CA ALA A 738 -22.94 13.92 -1.73
C ALA A 738 -21.84 14.76 -1.08
N ASP A 739 -22.14 15.26 0.11
CA ASP A 739 -21.21 16.03 0.95
C ASP A 739 -20.81 15.22 2.19
N GLY A 740 -19.51 15.05 2.41
CA GLY A 740 -18.98 14.30 3.54
C GLY A 740 -18.97 12.78 3.34
N VAL A 741 -18.17 12.12 4.18
CA VAL A 741 -17.85 10.68 4.11
C VAL A 741 -19.09 9.78 4.09
N GLU A 742 -20.10 10.06 4.92
CA GLU A 742 -21.28 9.21 4.98
C GLU A 742 -22.10 9.26 3.68
N GLN A 743 -22.30 10.45 3.13
CA GLN A 743 -23.11 10.63 1.93
C GLN A 743 -22.41 10.02 0.70
N VAL A 744 -21.08 10.18 0.59
CA VAL A 744 -20.34 9.57 -0.54
C VAL A 744 -20.43 8.05 -0.49
N VAL A 745 -20.29 7.42 0.68
CA VAL A 745 -20.44 5.96 0.84
C VAL A 745 -21.85 5.50 0.48
N ASN A 746 -22.87 6.25 0.91
CA ASN A 746 -24.26 5.94 0.59
C ASN A 746 -24.53 6.05 -0.93
N GLN A 747 -23.98 7.06 -1.60
CA GLN A 747 -24.13 7.18 -3.05
C GLN A 747 -23.41 6.07 -3.80
N VAL A 748 -22.19 5.70 -3.40
CA VAL A 748 -21.46 4.57 -4.00
C VAL A 748 -22.28 3.28 -3.94
N ARG A 749 -22.87 2.99 -2.77
CA ARG A 749 -23.76 1.83 -2.59
C ARG A 749 -25.05 1.96 -3.42
N GLY A 750 -25.57 3.17 -3.58
CA GLY A 750 -26.71 3.47 -4.45
C GLY A 750 -26.42 3.13 -5.91
N GLN A 751 -25.26 3.55 -6.42
CA GLN A 751 -24.81 3.24 -7.78
C GLN A 751 -24.60 1.74 -7.98
N ALA A 752 -23.94 1.07 -7.02
CA ALA A 752 -23.79 -0.38 -7.04
C ALA A 752 -25.15 -1.11 -7.06
N ARG A 753 -26.11 -0.64 -6.26
CA ARG A 753 -27.48 -1.17 -6.26
C ARG A 753 -28.18 -0.98 -7.60
N ALA A 754 -27.91 0.12 -8.30
CA ALA A 754 -28.46 0.42 -9.61
C ALA A 754 -27.85 -0.46 -10.73
N GLY A 755 -26.82 -1.26 -10.45
CA GLY A 755 -26.18 -2.15 -11.42
C GLY A 755 -24.98 -1.54 -12.13
N ALA A 756 -24.32 -0.56 -11.50
CA ALA A 756 -23.09 0.05 -12.02
C ALA A 756 -21.96 -0.98 -12.20
N ASP A 757 -21.24 -0.87 -13.33
CA ASP A 757 -19.97 -1.59 -13.54
C ASP A 757 -18.79 -0.80 -12.96
N TRP A 758 -18.94 0.53 -12.91
CA TRP A 758 -17.92 1.50 -12.50
C TRP A 758 -18.53 2.60 -11.64
N ILE A 759 -17.72 3.21 -10.78
CA ILE A 759 -18.10 4.41 -10.04
C ILE A 759 -17.42 5.63 -10.67
N LYS A 760 -18.21 6.64 -11.05
CA LYS A 760 -17.71 7.94 -11.52
C LYS A 760 -17.95 9.01 -10.45
N PHE A 761 -16.96 9.86 -10.22
CA PHE A 761 -17.11 11.03 -9.36
C PHE A 761 -16.29 12.23 -9.85
N ALA A 762 -16.65 13.44 -9.40
CA ALA A 762 -15.95 14.68 -9.71
C ALA A 762 -15.13 15.20 -8.52
N ALA A 763 -13.80 15.18 -8.66
CA ALA A 763 -12.86 15.71 -7.68
C ALA A 763 -12.37 17.13 -8.00
N SER A 764 -12.64 17.61 -9.22
CA SER A 764 -12.50 19.02 -9.59
C SER A 764 -13.79 19.56 -10.20
N GLY A 765 -13.84 20.87 -10.38
CA GLY A 765 -14.87 21.47 -11.23
C GLY A 765 -14.67 21.17 -12.73
N GLY A 766 -15.52 21.75 -13.58
CA GLY A 766 -15.46 21.58 -15.03
C GLY A 766 -15.74 22.84 -15.85
N PHE A 767 -15.69 22.69 -17.17
CA PHE A 767 -15.93 23.80 -18.10
C PHE A 767 -17.43 24.09 -18.29
N SER A 768 -18.27 23.05 -18.34
CA SER A 768 -19.71 23.15 -18.62
C SER A 768 -20.59 23.54 -17.42
N SER A 769 -20.04 23.50 -16.21
CA SER A 769 -20.76 23.86 -14.98
C SER A 769 -20.66 25.37 -14.68
N PRO A 770 -21.72 26.05 -14.21
CA PRO A 770 -21.73 27.51 -14.12
C PRO A 770 -20.99 28.11 -12.90
N VAL A 771 -20.89 27.36 -11.79
CA VAL A 771 -20.47 27.89 -10.48
C VAL A 771 -19.07 27.47 -10.02
N ASP A 772 -18.49 26.45 -10.64
CA ASP A 772 -17.18 25.91 -10.30
C ASP A 772 -16.11 26.31 -11.34
N SER A 773 -14.91 25.74 -11.25
CA SER A 773 -13.86 25.89 -12.26
C SER A 773 -13.04 24.60 -12.38
N PRO A 774 -12.49 24.27 -13.57
CA PRO A 774 -11.52 23.17 -13.73
C PRO A 774 -10.33 23.26 -12.76
N ALA A 775 -9.96 24.48 -12.35
CA ALA A 775 -8.88 24.72 -11.40
C ALA A 775 -9.27 24.46 -9.93
N THR A 776 -10.56 24.31 -9.62
CA THR A 776 -11.06 24.14 -8.26
C THR A 776 -11.12 22.67 -7.88
N VAL A 777 -10.68 22.33 -6.66
CA VAL A 777 -10.82 20.99 -6.07
C VAL A 777 -12.13 20.93 -5.27
N THR A 778 -12.95 19.91 -5.51
CA THR A 778 -14.32 19.82 -4.97
C THR A 778 -14.48 18.79 -3.86
N TYR A 779 -13.52 17.87 -3.67
CA TYR A 779 -13.52 16.91 -2.56
C TYR A 779 -12.22 16.90 -1.75
N GLY A 780 -12.34 16.73 -0.43
CA GLY A 780 -11.21 16.50 0.47
C GLY A 780 -10.67 15.07 0.38
N GLN A 781 -9.43 14.84 0.85
CA GLN A 781 -8.82 13.50 0.79
C GLN A 781 -9.65 12.43 1.50
N ALA A 782 -10.21 12.73 2.68
CA ALA A 782 -11.03 11.77 3.43
C ALA A 782 -12.30 11.33 2.69
N GLU A 783 -12.92 12.24 1.92
CA GLU A 783 -14.10 11.93 1.11
C GLU A 783 -13.72 11.05 -0.09
N VAL A 784 -12.61 11.38 -0.76
CA VAL A 784 -12.10 10.58 -1.89
C VAL A 784 -11.65 9.19 -1.43
N ASP A 785 -10.97 9.08 -0.29
CA ASP A 785 -10.58 7.78 0.30
C ASP A 785 -11.81 6.94 0.67
N ALA A 786 -12.85 7.55 1.26
CA ALA A 786 -14.08 6.85 1.59
C ALA A 786 -14.87 6.40 0.36
N LEU A 787 -14.92 7.24 -0.68
CA LEU A 787 -15.58 6.93 -1.94
C LEU A 787 -14.90 5.76 -2.65
N VAL A 788 -13.58 5.83 -2.83
CA VAL A 788 -12.82 4.76 -3.49
C VAL A 788 -12.76 3.50 -2.62
N GLY A 789 -12.66 3.64 -1.30
CA GLY A 789 -12.72 2.53 -0.35
C GLY A 789 -14.05 1.77 -0.45
N ALA A 790 -15.18 2.49 -0.41
CA ALA A 790 -16.50 1.87 -0.54
C ALA A 790 -16.72 1.19 -1.89
N ALA A 791 -16.18 1.76 -2.97
CA ALA A 791 -16.26 1.13 -4.29
C ALA A 791 -15.40 -0.13 -4.36
N THR A 792 -14.20 -0.07 -3.77
CA THR A 792 -13.26 -1.20 -3.69
C THR A 792 -13.86 -2.37 -2.89
N ASP A 793 -14.52 -2.09 -1.76
CA ASP A 793 -15.22 -3.09 -0.95
C ASP A 793 -16.33 -3.82 -1.74
N LEU A 794 -16.90 -3.14 -2.74
CA LEU A 794 -17.93 -3.69 -3.64
C LEU A 794 -17.35 -4.29 -4.91
N GLY A 795 -16.02 -4.30 -5.07
CA GLY A 795 -15.33 -4.80 -6.26
C GLY A 795 -15.44 -3.89 -7.49
N LEU A 796 -15.89 -2.64 -7.32
CA LEU A 796 -16.13 -1.70 -8.41
C LEU A 796 -14.92 -0.74 -8.59
N PRO A 797 -14.36 -0.61 -9.79
CA PRO A 797 -13.32 0.38 -10.09
C PRO A 797 -13.90 1.80 -10.16
N CYS A 798 -13.07 2.79 -9.79
CA CYS A 798 -13.42 4.21 -9.88
C CYS A 798 -12.73 4.93 -11.04
N ALA A 799 -13.48 5.79 -11.73
CA ALA A 799 -12.99 6.80 -12.66
C ALA A 799 -13.25 8.20 -12.07
N VAL A 800 -12.25 9.08 -12.09
CA VAL A 800 -12.39 10.43 -11.55
C VAL A 800 -12.36 11.50 -12.64
N HIS A 801 -13.33 12.41 -12.59
CA HIS A 801 -13.27 13.68 -13.29
C HIS A 801 -12.35 14.64 -12.53
N ALA A 802 -11.16 14.91 -13.08
CA ALA A 802 -10.17 15.79 -12.47
C ALA A 802 -9.29 16.48 -13.52
N PHE A 803 -9.33 17.82 -13.55
CA PHE A 803 -8.47 18.61 -14.45
C PHE A 803 -7.12 18.96 -13.83
N ASN A 804 -7.10 19.40 -12.57
CA ASN A 804 -5.92 19.99 -11.92
C ASN A 804 -5.10 18.99 -11.09
N ASP A 805 -3.84 19.35 -10.84
CA ASP A 805 -2.86 18.51 -10.11
C ASP A 805 -3.37 17.98 -8.77
N GLU A 806 -3.97 18.82 -7.93
CA GLU A 806 -4.33 18.42 -6.58
C GLU A 806 -5.50 17.41 -6.58
N ALA A 807 -6.52 17.63 -7.42
CA ALA A 807 -7.62 16.69 -7.59
C ALA A 807 -7.13 15.32 -8.12
N VAL A 808 -6.22 15.34 -9.10
CA VAL A 808 -5.59 14.12 -9.64
C VAL A 808 -4.79 13.41 -8.56
N ARG A 809 -3.90 14.12 -7.85
CA ARG A 809 -3.04 13.55 -6.80
C ARG A 809 -3.86 12.96 -5.63
N ARG A 810 -4.97 13.59 -5.23
CA ARG A 810 -5.86 13.05 -4.18
C ARG A 810 -6.49 11.74 -4.61
N SER A 811 -6.97 11.69 -5.84
CA SER A 811 -7.64 10.51 -6.41
C SER A 811 -6.69 9.35 -6.63
N VAL A 812 -5.48 9.63 -7.14
CA VAL A 812 -4.42 8.63 -7.29
C VAL A 812 -3.95 8.09 -5.93
N ARG A 813 -3.93 8.92 -4.87
CA ARG A 813 -3.66 8.45 -3.50
C ARG A 813 -4.73 7.49 -2.98
N ALA A 814 -6.00 7.77 -3.27
CA ALA A 814 -7.13 6.96 -2.86
C ALA A 814 -7.24 5.63 -3.64
N GLY A 815 -6.61 5.53 -4.82
CA GLY A 815 -6.54 4.29 -5.61
C GLY A 815 -7.53 4.22 -6.77
N VAL A 816 -7.89 5.35 -7.37
CA VAL A 816 -8.69 5.34 -8.61
C VAL A 816 -8.00 4.55 -9.73
N ARG A 817 -8.79 3.94 -10.62
CA ARG A 817 -8.28 3.14 -11.73
C ARG A 817 -7.96 4.00 -12.95
N SER A 818 -8.76 5.02 -13.21
CA SER A 818 -8.50 6.02 -14.25
C SER A 818 -8.76 7.44 -13.78
N VAL A 819 -8.00 8.35 -14.37
CA VAL A 819 -8.21 9.79 -14.30
C VAL A 819 -8.68 10.25 -15.67
N GLU A 820 -9.76 11.01 -15.67
CA GLU A 820 -10.34 11.57 -16.87
C GLU A 820 -9.91 13.04 -16.97
N HIS A 821 -9.57 13.48 -18.19
CA HIS A 821 -9.07 14.81 -18.54
C HIS A 821 -7.60 15.06 -18.14
N ALA A 822 -7.35 15.41 -16.87
CA ALA A 822 -6.06 15.90 -16.35
C ALA A 822 -5.37 16.99 -17.21
N ASN A 823 -6.13 17.76 -18.01
CA ASN A 823 -5.57 18.70 -18.98
C ASN A 823 -4.97 19.98 -18.37
N LEU A 824 -4.94 20.08 -17.03
CA LEU A 824 -4.23 21.13 -16.29
C LEU A 824 -3.15 20.52 -15.37
N ALA A 825 -2.85 19.23 -15.50
CA ALA A 825 -1.84 18.57 -14.70
C ALA A 825 -0.43 18.85 -15.23
N GLY A 826 0.53 18.95 -14.30
CA GLY A 826 1.95 19.08 -14.60
C GLY A 826 2.67 17.73 -14.74
N ALA A 827 3.92 17.78 -15.19
CA ALA A 827 4.76 16.61 -15.44
C ALA A 827 4.90 15.68 -14.22
N GLU A 828 5.02 16.24 -13.01
CA GLU A 828 5.10 15.45 -11.77
C GLU A 828 3.84 14.60 -11.53
N THR A 829 2.68 15.12 -11.91
CA THR A 829 1.40 14.42 -11.73
C THR A 829 1.23 13.33 -12.78
N PHE A 830 1.69 13.55 -14.02
CA PHE A 830 1.80 12.47 -15.00
C PHE A 830 2.81 11.40 -14.56
N ALA A 831 3.97 11.78 -14.03
CA ALA A 831 4.92 10.82 -13.46
C ALA A 831 4.30 10.00 -12.31
N LEU A 832 3.48 10.63 -11.45
CA LEU A 832 2.75 9.93 -10.40
C LEU A 832 1.73 8.94 -10.96
N LEU A 833 0.97 9.31 -11.99
CA LEU A 833 0.02 8.42 -12.67
C LEU A 833 0.75 7.17 -13.21
N ALA A 834 1.89 7.38 -13.89
CA ALA A 834 2.74 6.31 -14.40
C ALA A 834 3.30 5.42 -13.28
N GLU A 835 3.83 6.01 -12.21
CA GLU A 835 4.38 5.28 -11.06
C GLU A 835 3.34 4.35 -10.44
N ARG A 836 2.08 4.81 -10.37
CA ARG A 836 0.97 4.13 -9.72
C ARG A 836 0.20 3.19 -10.64
N GLY A 837 0.53 3.15 -11.94
CA GLY A 837 -0.21 2.36 -12.93
C GLY A 837 -1.66 2.80 -13.07
N VAL A 838 -1.94 4.10 -12.90
CA VAL A 838 -3.27 4.69 -13.09
C VAL A 838 -3.37 5.18 -14.52
N PHE A 839 -4.45 4.80 -15.21
CA PHE A 839 -4.68 5.18 -16.59
C PHE A 839 -5.12 6.63 -16.69
N LEU A 840 -4.74 7.30 -17.78
CA LEU A 840 -5.24 8.62 -18.13
C LEU A 840 -6.05 8.54 -19.41
N VAL A 841 -7.26 9.09 -19.38
CA VAL A 841 -8.10 9.32 -20.54
C VAL A 841 -8.14 10.83 -20.80
N PRO A 842 -7.35 11.35 -21.75
CA PRO A 842 -7.04 12.77 -21.81
C PRO A 842 -8.11 13.63 -22.51
N THR A 843 -8.98 13.05 -23.35
CA THR A 843 -10.08 13.75 -24.02
C THR A 843 -9.63 15.04 -24.73
N LEU A 844 -8.55 14.98 -25.50
CA LEU A 844 -7.92 16.17 -26.07
C LEU A 844 -8.78 16.83 -27.15
N GLN A 845 -9.62 16.06 -27.84
CA GLN A 845 -10.53 16.52 -28.88
C GLN A 845 -11.48 17.58 -28.35
N VAL A 846 -12.16 17.33 -27.23
CA VAL A 846 -13.12 18.30 -26.68
C VAL A 846 -12.43 19.59 -26.26
N VAL A 847 -11.19 19.49 -25.73
CA VAL A 847 -10.37 20.65 -25.36
C VAL A 847 -10.02 21.48 -26.59
N PHE A 848 -9.46 20.86 -27.64
CA PHE A 848 -9.08 21.59 -28.86
C PHE A 848 -10.28 22.07 -29.68
N HIS A 849 -11.39 21.34 -29.66
CA HIS A 849 -12.64 21.73 -30.33
C HIS A 849 -13.10 23.12 -29.91
N HIS A 850 -13.00 23.42 -28.60
CA HIS A 850 -13.33 24.72 -28.02
C HIS A 850 -12.17 25.73 -28.13
N LEU A 851 -10.93 25.32 -27.82
CA LEU A 851 -9.78 26.23 -27.84
C LEU A 851 -9.49 26.83 -29.23
N ASP A 852 -9.63 26.04 -30.29
CA ASP A 852 -9.35 26.50 -31.65
C ASP A 852 -10.45 27.41 -32.22
N ARG A 853 -11.60 27.51 -31.54
CA ARG A 853 -12.76 28.33 -31.92
C ARG A 853 -13.01 29.49 -30.98
N LEU A 854 -12.07 29.83 -30.09
CA LEU A 854 -12.23 30.92 -29.11
C LEU A 854 -12.64 32.26 -29.74
N ASP A 855 -12.24 32.52 -30.98
CA ASP A 855 -12.54 33.75 -31.73
C ASP A 855 -13.73 33.62 -32.70
N ASP A 856 -14.39 32.46 -32.77
CA ASP A 856 -15.55 32.22 -33.63
C ASP A 856 -16.86 32.56 -32.88
N ASP A 857 -17.32 33.79 -33.01
CA ASP A 857 -18.56 34.24 -32.38
C ASP A 857 -19.79 33.43 -32.81
N GLY A 858 -19.78 32.83 -34.01
CA GLY A 858 -20.86 31.98 -34.49
C GLY A 858 -20.93 30.65 -33.74
N PHE A 859 -19.78 30.05 -33.46
CA PHE A 859 -19.67 28.82 -32.66
C PHE A 859 -20.14 29.00 -31.21
N TRP A 860 -19.94 30.19 -30.63
CA TRP A 860 -20.31 30.48 -29.24
C TRP A 860 -21.72 31.06 -29.08
N ALA A 861 -22.41 31.41 -30.16
CA ALA A 861 -23.67 32.15 -30.14
C ALA A 861 -24.79 31.46 -29.35
N ASP A 862 -24.82 30.13 -29.34
CA ASP A 862 -25.82 29.29 -28.67
C ASP A 862 -25.32 28.68 -27.35
N LYS A 863 -24.09 29.00 -26.92
CA LYS A 863 -23.45 28.44 -25.72
C LYS A 863 -23.47 29.43 -24.55
N PRO A 864 -23.46 28.96 -23.30
CA PRO A 864 -23.36 29.84 -22.14
C PRO A 864 -22.06 30.65 -22.15
N GLY A 865 -22.14 31.95 -21.88
CA GLY A 865 -20.96 32.84 -21.93
C GLY A 865 -19.82 32.44 -20.99
N PHE A 866 -20.14 31.87 -19.82
CA PHE A 866 -19.12 31.40 -18.87
C PHE A 866 -18.23 30.30 -19.45
N LEU A 867 -18.73 29.49 -20.39
CA LEU A 867 -17.98 28.41 -21.02
C LEU A 867 -16.81 28.98 -21.84
N ARG A 868 -17.09 29.96 -22.71
CA ARG A 868 -16.08 30.65 -23.52
C ARG A 868 -15.04 31.34 -22.62
N THR A 869 -15.50 32.01 -21.56
CA THR A 869 -14.61 32.68 -20.60
C THR A 869 -13.64 31.70 -19.94
N LYS A 870 -14.13 30.56 -19.43
CA LYS A 870 -13.26 29.54 -18.81
C LYS A 870 -12.20 29.00 -19.76
N PHE A 871 -12.56 28.72 -21.03
CA PHE A 871 -11.60 28.29 -22.03
C PHE A 871 -10.58 29.39 -22.39
N ALA A 872 -11.02 30.65 -22.47
CA ALA A 872 -10.11 31.77 -22.71
C ALA A 872 -9.12 31.95 -21.55
N ASP A 873 -9.59 31.90 -20.31
CA ASP A 873 -8.78 32.09 -19.09
C ASP A 873 -7.74 30.97 -18.91
N LEU A 874 -8.04 29.76 -19.38
CA LEU A 874 -7.20 28.57 -19.21
C LEU A 874 -6.49 28.14 -20.51
N ALA A 875 -6.55 28.93 -21.57
CA ALA A 875 -6.04 28.56 -22.89
C ALA A 875 -4.55 28.20 -22.88
N GLU A 876 -3.71 29.02 -22.26
CA GLU A 876 -2.27 28.78 -22.15
C GLU A 876 -1.94 27.54 -21.28
N PRO A 877 -2.47 27.40 -20.05
CA PRO A 877 -2.29 26.20 -19.23
C PRO A 877 -2.69 24.89 -19.93
N LEU A 878 -3.81 24.87 -20.64
CA LEU A 878 -4.29 23.69 -21.38
C LEU A 878 -3.31 23.29 -22.49
N ARG A 879 -2.82 24.26 -23.27
CA ARG A 879 -1.82 24.01 -24.32
C ARG A 879 -0.50 23.52 -23.74
N ALA A 880 -0.06 24.08 -22.61
CA ALA A 880 1.16 23.69 -21.94
C ALA A 880 1.09 22.24 -21.40
N SER A 881 0.02 21.89 -20.69
CA SER A 881 -0.18 20.53 -20.15
C SER A 881 -0.26 19.48 -21.25
N ALA A 882 -0.90 19.79 -22.38
CA ALA A 882 -1.00 18.89 -23.53
C ALA A 882 0.38 18.51 -24.11
N GLY A 883 1.34 19.44 -24.13
CA GLY A 883 2.73 19.14 -24.52
C GLY A 883 3.44 18.21 -23.53
N LEU A 884 3.24 18.42 -22.23
CA LEU A 884 3.83 17.57 -21.17
C LEU A 884 3.29 16.13 -21.20
N LEU A 885 2.04 15.94 -21.63
CA LEU A 885 1.41 14.63 -21.72
C LEU A 885 2.12 13.73 -22.74
N ALA A 886 2.51 14.28 -23.89
CA ALA A 886 3.18 13.52 -24.95
C ALA A 886 4.50 12.90 -24.48
N ASP A 887 5.27 13.67 -23.70
CA ASP A 887 6.56 13.24 -23.14
C ASP A 887 6.45 12.35 -21.89
N SER A 888 5.22 12.04 -21.44
CA SER A 888 5.00 11.25 -20.22
C SER A 888 4.92 9.74 -20.47
N ASP A 889 5.32 8.94 -19.48
CA ASP A 889 5.19 7.48 -19.46
C ASP A 889 3.81 6.97 -18.99
N VAL A 890 2.82 7.87 -18.89
CA VAL A 890 1.47 7.49 -18.46
C VAL A 890 0.85 6.53 -19.47
N THR A 891 0.22 5.48 -18.95
CA THR A 891 -0.61 4.60 -19.78
C THR A 891 -1.89 5.34 -20.18
N LEU A 892 -2.04 5.59 -21.48
CA LEU A 892 -3.19 6.29 -22.04
C LEU A 892 -4.27 5.28 -22.43
N ALA A 893 -5.51 5.66 -22.18
CA ALA A 893 -6.68 5.04 -22.80
C ALA A 893 -7.44 6.10 -23.60
N PHE A 894 -8.00 5.69 -24.73
CA PHE A 894 -8.72 6.58 -25.63
C PHE A 894 -10.06 6.97 -25.02
N GLY A 895 -10.44 8.24 -25.15
CA GLY A 895 -11.78 8.68 -24.80
C GLY A 895 -12.08 10.06 -25.36
N THR A 896 -13.30 10.25 -25.83
CA THR A 896 -13.68 11.43 -26.63
C THR A 896 -14.47 12.48 -25.85
N ASP A 897 -15.07 12.06 -24.74
CA ASP A 897 -16.10 12.84 -24.02
C ASP A 897 -17.30 13.16 -24.93
N ALA A 898 -17.65 12.22 -25.81
CA ALA A 898 -18.70 12.39 -26.81
C ALA A 898 -20.06 12.70 -26.17
N SER A 899 -20.74 13.68 -26.80
CA SER A 899 -21.91 14.49 -26.43
C SER A 899 -21.54 15.98 -26.53
N LEU A 900 -20.33 16.34 -26.10
CA LEU A 900 -19.74 17.68 -26.28
C LEU A 900 -19.09 17.87 -27.65
N VAL A 901 -18.84 16.76 -28.34
CA VAL A 901 -18.42 16.70 -29.74
C VAL A 901 -19.34 15.73 -30.48
N PRO A 902 -19.54 15.92 -31.81
CA PRO A 902 -20.39 15.03 -32.60
C PRO A 902 -19.89 13.58 -32.55
N TYR A 903 -20.82 12.62 -32.40
CA TYR A 903 -20.50 11.19 -32.31
C TYR A 903 -19.84 10.64 -33.59
N ASP A 904 -20.14 11.24 -34.74
CA ASP A 904 -19.57 10.92 -36.05
C ASP A 904 -18.17 11.52 -36.27
N GLU A 905 -17.69 12.36 -35.35
CA GLU A 905 -16.35 12.94 -35.36
C GLU A 905 -15.44 12.40 -34.24
N THR A 906 -15.84 11.32 -33.56
CA THR A 906 -15.09 10.70 -32.44
C THR A 906 -13.68 10.22 -32.81
N TRP A 907 -13.44 9.92 -34.10
CA TRP A 907 -12.10 9.60 -34.61
C TRP A 907 -11.11 10.76 -34.49
N ARG A 908 -11.56 12.01 -34.32
CA ARG A 908 -10.67 13.17 -34.21
C ARG A 908 -9.82 13.16 -32.94
N GLU A 909 -10.18 12.42 -31.90
CA GLU A 909 -9.33 12.24 -30.72
C GLU A 909 -7.97 11.64 -31.11
N PHE A 910 -7.92 10.73 -32.10
CA PHE A 910 -6.64 10.24 -32.62
C PHE A 910 -5.77 11.39 -33.17
N THR A 911 -6.38 12.28 -33.96
CA THR A 911 -5.68 13.45 -34.51
C THR A 911 -5.27 14.45 -33.43
N ALA A 912 -6.08 14.59 -32.37
CA ALA A 912 -5.79 15.45 -31.23
C ALA A 912 -4.61 14.92 -30.41
N MET A 913 -4.55 13.60 -30.19
CA MET A 913 -3.42 12.93 -29.54
C MET A 913 -2.13 13.11 -30.34
N THR A 914 -2.14 12.85 -31.66
CA THR A 914 -0.92 13.00 -32.47
C THR A 914 -0.49 14.45 -32.64
N ARG A 915 -1.43 15.40 -32.66
CA ARG A 915 -1.14 16.84 -32.73
C ARG A 915 -0.25 17.30 -31.59
N VAL A 916 -0.36 16.70 -30.41
CA VAL A 916 0.42 17.08 -29.22
C VAL A 916 1.73 16.31 -29.06
N GLY A 917 2.02 15.37 -29.97
CA GLY A 917 3.26 14.60 -29.98
C GLY A 917 3.13 13.14 -29.53
N ILE A 918 1.92 12.65 -29.22
CA ILE A 918 1.70 11.23 -28.95
C ILE A 918 1.86 10.45 -30.27
N SER A 919 2.67 9.39 -30.29
CA SER A 919 2.88 8.62 -31.52
C SER A 919 1.60 7.91 -31.98
N PRO A 920 1.41 7.72 -33.31
CA PRO A 920 0.29 6.95 -33.84
C PRO A 920 0.14 5.57 -33.20
N GLU A 921 1.24 4.85 -32.95
CA GLU A 921 1.22 3.54 -32.28
C GLU A 921 0.62 3.64 -30.87
N ARG A 922 1.01 4.67 -30.10
CA ARG A 922 0.52 4.89 -28.75
C ARG A 922 -0.95 5.31 -28.76
N ALA A 923 -1.39 6.09 -29.76
CA ALA A 923 -2.79 6.46 -29.94
C ALA A 923 -3.66 5.23 -30.32
N LEU A 924 -3.20 4.38 -31.24
CA LEU A 924 -3.89 3.14 -31.59
C LEU A 924 -3.95 2.16 -30.42
N ALA A 925 -2.86 1.99 -29.67
CA ALA A 925 -2.84 1.16 -28.46
C ALA A 925 -3.83 1.68 -27.40
N ALA A 926 -3.93 3.00 -27.23
CA ALA A 926 -4.86 3.65 -26.31
C ALA A 926 -6.33 3.31 -26.63
N ALA A 927 -6.68 3.12 -27.90
CA ALA A 927 -8.04 2.74 -28.33
C ALA A 927 -8.26 1.23 -28.47
N THR A 928 -7.25 0.40 -28.18
CA THR A 928 -7.31 -1.05 -28.37
C THR A 928 -6.83 -1.77 -27.11
N GLY A 929 -5.60 -2.31 -27.10
CA GLY A 929 -5.10 -3.13 -25.99
C GLY A 929 -5.05 -2.41 -24.65
N ALA A 930 -4.65 -1.13 -24.61
CA ALA A 930 -4.57 -0.38 -23.35
C ALA A 930 -5.96 0.01 -22.81
N ALA A 931 -6.93 0.33 -23.69
CA ALA A 931 -8.32 0.51 -23.28
C ALA A 931 -8.92 -0.80 -22.73
N ALA A 932 -8.65 -1.93 -23.35
CA ALA A 932 -9.06 -3.24 -22.85
C ALA A 932 -8.48 -3.53 -21.44
N ASP A 933 -7.21 -3.17 -21.23
CA ASP A 933 -6.55 -3.29 -19.93
C ASP A 933 -7.19 -2.35 -18.88
N LEU A 934 -7.56 -1.12 -19.26
CA LEU A 934 -8.32 -0.22 -18.39
C LEU A 934 -9.64 -0.85 -17.95
N LEU A 935 -10.42 -1.37 -18.91
CA LEU A 935 -11.74 -1.97 -18.67
C LEU A 935 -11.69 -3.34 -17.99
N ARG A 936 -10.49 -3.92 -17.78
CA ARG A 936 -10.29 -5.29 -17.27
C ARG A 936 -10.96 -6.35 -18.17
N ALA A 937 -10.93 -6.13 -19.48
CA ALA A 937 -11.52 -6.99 -20.49
C ALA A 937 -10.45 -7.51 -21.47
N PRO A 938 -9.57 -8.43 -21.03
CA PRO A 938 -8.37 -8.81 -21.80
C PRO A 938 -8.66 -9.55 -23.12
N ASP A 939 -9.91 -9.97 -23.35
CA ASP A 939 -10.37 -10.60 -24.58
C ASP A 939 -10.93 -9.62 -25.61
N LEU A 940 -10.97 -8.31 -25.30
CA LEU A 940 -11.35 -7.22 -26.20
C LEU A 940 -10.12 -6.44 -26.69
N GLY A 941 -10.29 -5.66 -27.77
CA GLY A 941 -9.25 -4.74 -28.26
C GLY A 941 -7.96 -5.43 -28.72
N ARG A 942 -7.99 -6.74 -28.96
CA ARG A 942 -6.83 -7.57 -29.32
C ARG A 942 -7.21 -8.62 -30.36
N VAL A 943 -6.39 -8.78 -31.40
CA VAL A 943 -6.58 -9.81 -32.44
C VAL A 943 -5.65 -10.99 -32.18
N ARG A 944 -6.10 -11.90 -31.31
CA ARG A 944 -5.37 -13.12 -30.89
C ARG A 944 -6.34 -14.29 -30.76
N PRO A 945 -5.90 -15.54 -30.97
CA PRO A 945 -6.74 -16.72 -30.77
C PRO A 945 -7.44 -16.69 -29.40
N GLY A 946 -8.75 -16.93 -29.40
CA GLY A 946 -9.61 -16.92 -28.21
C GLY A 946 -10.22 -15.56 -27.87
N CYS A 947 -9.70 -14.43 -28.36
CA CYS A 947 -10.31 -13.10 -28.16
C CYS A 947 -11.63 -12.96 -28.94
N VAL A 948 -12.48 -12.02 -28.51
CA VAL A 948 -13.76 -11.71 -29.18
C VAL A 948 -13.48 -11.16 -30.58
N ALA A 949 -14.23 -11.62 -31.58
CA ALA A 949 -14.02 -11.24 -32.97
C ALA A 949 -14.57 -9.85 -33.30
N ASP A 950 -13.96 -8.82 -32.72
CA ASP A 950 -14.21 -7.42 -33.07
C ASP A 950 -13.12 -6.91 -34.00
N LEU A 951 -13.50 -6.44 -35.19
CA LEU A 951 -12.57 -5.94 -36.22
C LEU A 951 -13.07 -4.65 -36.84
N VAL A 952 -12.14 -3.77 -37.18
CA VAL A 952 -12.39 -2.53 -37.92
C VAL A 952 -11.42 -2.46 -39.08
N ALA A 953 -11.83 -1.94 -40.24
CA ALA A 953 -10.87 -1.62 -41.31
C ALA A 953 -10.94 -0.16 -41.73
N VAL A 954 -9.75 0.41 -41.94
CA VAL A 954 -9.54 1.77 -42.42
C VAL A 954 -8.63 1.74 -43.66
N PRO A 955 -8.76 2.69 -44.60
CA PRO A 955 -7.92 2.75 -45.78
C PRO A 955 -6.48 3.14 -45.42
N GLY A 956 -5.50 2.63 -46.15
CA GLY A 956 -4.10 3.03 -45.99
C GLY A 956 -3.46 2.57 -44.68
N ASP A 957 -2.48 3.32 -44.20
CA ASP A 957 -1.67 3.00 -43.02
C ASP A 957 -1.85 4.07 -41.93
N PRO A 958 -2.52 3.75 -40.81
CA PRO A 958 -2.78 4.72 -39.74
C PRO A 958 -1.51 5.13 -38.97
N LEU A 959 -0.38 4.42 -39.13
CA LEU A 959 0.91 4.85 -38.59
C LEU A 959 1.58 5.93 -39.45
N ALA A 960 1.25 5.98 -40.74
CA ALA A 960 1.75 6.99 -41.67
C ALA A 960 0.84 8.23 -41.71
N ASP A 961 -0.48 8.03 -41.66
CA ASP A 961 -1.47 9.09 -41.60
C ASP A 961 -2.61 8.68 -40.67
N ILE A 962 -2.59 9.21 -39.44
CA ILE A 962 -3.62 8.89 -38.44
C ILE A 962 -5.02 9.39 -38.83
N ALA A 963 -5.14 10.34 -39.77
CA ALA A 963 -6.44 10.88 -40.18
C ALA A 963 -7.30 9.83 -40.91
N VAL A 964 -6.70 8.75 -41.42
CA VAL A 964 -7.44 7.64 -42.03
C VAL A 964 -8.38 6.93 -41.04
N MET A 965 -8.20 7.13 -39.73
CA MET A 965 -9.12 6.64 -38.71
C MET A 965 -10.55 7.22 -38.85
N GLY A 966 -10.74 8.31 -39.60
CA GLY A 966 -12.07 8.81 -39.96
C GLY A 966 -12.74 8.08 -41.13
N GLY A 967 -12.02 7.19 -41.81
CA GLY A 967 -12.51 6.39 -42.94
C GLY A 967 -12.78 4.95 -42.54
N VAL A 968 -13.78 4.71 -41.69
CA VAL A 968 -14.12 3.33 -41.28
C VAL A 968 -15.00 2.68 -42.36
N ASP A 969 -14.44 1.73 -43.10
CA ASP A 969 -15.12 1.06 -44.22
C ASP A 969 -15.70 -0.30 -43.82
N PHE A 970 -15.17 -0.92 -42.75
CA PHE A 970 -15.63 -2.22 -42.26
C PHE A 970 -15.71 -2.24 -40.75
N VAL A 971 -16.78 -2.83 -40.21
CA VAL A 971 -16.94 -3.07 -38.77
C VAL A 971 -17.53 -4.46 -38.55
N MET A 972 -16.88 -5.24 -37.69
CA MET A 972 -17.35 -6.52 -37.17
C MET A 972 -17.39 -6.43 -35.64
N GLN A 973 -18.46 -6.92 -35.05
CA GLN A 973 -18.61 -7.03 -33.60
C GLN A 973 -19.03 -8.46 -33.25
N ALA A 974 -18.25 -9.13 -32.41
CA ALA A 974 -18.44 -10.54 -32.03
C ALA A 974 -18.69 -11.47 -33.24
N GLY A 975 -17.93 -11.29 -34.32
CA GLY A 975 -18.02 -12.10 -35.55
C GLY A 975 -19.14 -11.73 -36.51
N VAL A 976 -20.03 -10.80 -36.14
CA VAL A 976 -21.12 -10.30 -36.98
C VAL A 976 -20.67 -9.03 -37.70
N VAL A 977 -20.77 -9.02 -39.03
CA VAL A 977 -20.46 -7.83 -39.85
C VAL A 977 -21.58 -6.80 -39.66
N ARG A 978 -21.23 -5.64 -39.13
CA ARG A 978 -22.12 -4.49 -38.84
C ARG A 978 -22.06 -3.43 -39.94
N ARG A 979 -20.92 -3.33 -40.62
CA ARG A 979 -20.68 -2.41 -41.72
C ARG A 979 -19.72 -3.04 -42.73
N ARG A 980 -19.98 -2.87 -44.02
CA ARG A 980 -19.14 -3.32 -45.14
C ARG A 980 -19.27 -2.38 -46.32
#